data_AF-A0A2S6N621-F1
#
_entry.id   AF-A0A2S6N621-F1
#
_cell.length_a   1.000
_cell.length_b   1.000
_cell.length_c   1.000
_cell.angle_alpha   90.00
_cell.angle_beta   90.00
_cell.angle_gamma   90.00
#
_symmetry.space_group_name_H-M   'P 1'
#
loop_
_entity.id
_entity.type
_entity.pdbx_description
1 polymer ?
#
loop_
_entity_poly.entity_id
_entity_poly.type
_entity_poly.pdbx_seq_one_letter_code
_entity_poly.pdbx_strand_id
1 'polypeptide(L)'
;MTQEQQEAALMRSMIGFFDPLWYATRYPDVGSADIDPLLHFVRFGLAERRDPNRFFDSAWYQEHYPDVQASGMHPLLHYLTSGAAELRDPHPRFDAVFYAAEHPEAAPNPLLYHIRIGHAQGYPTEKRLVIQDYLPSQLPPPAAPPDVVADVVIPVHRGLAETRRCLKSVLASKEFPCAEVIVVDDRSPEPALAAFLDQLAADGRIRLLRNRRNLGFVQSVNAGMAAAGEHDVVLLNSDTEVPPGWLGRLAAQAHAQPRIASVSPLSNNATICGYPNDTGGPIAFGRTVAEIDSHCRAVNAGRSVPAPTTVGSCMYIRRAALDDVGAFDAGCFGLGCGEENDFCQRAIARGWQHRIACDTFVYHKGAVSFGARAQARAERAMALLLERYPGYAADVARHVRLDAIGPFRFALTASLLTSSGLPVLLMITHGLGGGVQRHVDGIIARLDGRAHVLLLESSTRGARLSVPALPGHPSLALPADRLEDLVTVLRACGVQRVHVHNLLGMDVDVQRLVHRLNVPFDLTVHDYYALCPQVNLLPLPTQLYCNEPGMDGCNACIAARPSHGARDILTWRAERAWQFREAERVFCPSHDALARLERYGLADQAVVVPHEAVDAAPVRAAAPRDGRLRIAVLGVLADHKGARTVAAVAEQADPATTEIHLIGETEENFPKPALKHLTVTGHYQEAALPGLIESIAPHVIWFPASWPETFSYTLSRAIASGLPIAATRLGAFPERLEGRPYTWLADHRTSPDGWIGLFEEIRAALPLALPLALPLAPATVPPAPREAPADFYATGYLRPADPARPVYPMRIATAARRPVIAVVPERYETGQPTPCAFIRLLQPLSHPAIGGDFTVVLADAKTVPDYAADIIVTQRYALPDTGAADALAAHARRIGATLLYDLDDDLLHIARSHPEAEALRSKVPVVRRLLGQADAVWVSTPALAATVRSMARPMARDVTAVPNGLDERIWAAAAPVPPPLSGPLRLVCMGTTTHERDFAMILPALARLAEEFGHAVAIDVIGMTGASLPPGINRVGVPSHATLSYPGFVNWLTTVRPGWHVGLAPLLDNGFNRAKSAIKALDYAALGLGVLASDMPVFRGSIADGPAGRLVANDHRAWYAALSWMVRDPAARASLASGARQAFLAQGSLAMQARERQAAWTALLRRQRIETAA
;
A
#
# COMPACT_ATOMS: atom_id res chain seq x y z
N MET A 1 7.56 -24.66 40.09
CA MET A 1 6.40 -25.28 39.42
C MET A 1 6.91 -26.30 38.43
N THR A 2 6.24 -27.45 38.29
CA THR A 2 6.50 -28.39 37.19
C THR A 2 5.99 -27.82 35.87
N GLN A 3 6.50 -28.32 34.73
CA GLN A 3 6.03 -27.90 33.40
C GLN A 3 4.52 -28.08 33.25
N GLU A 4 3.96 -29.20 33.73
CA GLU A 4 2.50 -29.43 33.76
C GLU A 4 1.74 -28.40 34.60
N GLN A 5 2.30 -27.95 35.73
CA GLN A 5 1.69 -26.90 36.55
C GLN A 5 1.69 -25.54 35.83
N GLN A 6 2.73 -25.26 35.04
CA GLN A 6 2.82 -24.04 34.21
C GLN A 6 1.84 -24.09 33.04
N GLU A 7 1.79 -25.22 32.32
CA GLU A 7 0.82 -25.45 31.23
C GLU A 7 -0.62 -25.31 31.73
N ALA A 8 -0.97 -25.97 32.85
CA ALA A 8 -2.30 -25.88 33.44
C ALA A 8 -2.65 -24.46 33.93
N ALA A 9 -1.67 -23.70 34.42
CA ALA A 9 -1.89 -22.30 34.80
C ALA A 9 -2.15 -21.40 33.59
N LEU A 10 -1.40 -21.59 32.50
CA LEU A 10 -1.59 -20.85 31.24
C LEU A 10 -2.92 -21.21 30.56
N MET A 11 -3.27 -22.49 30.51
CA MET A 11 -4.56 -22.92 29.94
C MET A 11 -5.73 -22.29 30.70
N ARG A 12 -5.64 -22.18 32.05
CA ARG A 12 -6.65 -21.50 32.86
C ARG A 12 -6.76 -20.00 32.55
N SER A 13 -5.65 -19.31 32.29
CA SER A 13 -5.70 -17.88 31.95
C SER A 13 -6.25 -17.61 30.55
N MET A 14 -6.27 -18.61 29.66
CA MET A 14 -6.85 -18.52 28.31
C MET A 14 -8.36 -18.78 28.24
N ILE A 15 -9.00 -19.19 29.35
CA ILE A 15 -10.43 -19.55 29.37
C ILE A 15 -11.31 -18.35 28.98
N GLY A 16 -12.03 -18.49 27.87
CA GLY A 16 -12.91 -17.47 27.30
C GLY A 16 -12.19 -16.39 26.48
N PHE A 17 -10.87 -16.50 26.29
CA PHE A 17 -10.08 -15.65 25.40
C PHE A 17 -9.62 -16.41 24.15
N PHE A 18 -9.34 -17.72 24.27
CA PHE A 18 -8.95 -18.58 23.16
C PHE A 18 -10.17 -19.14 22.40
N ASP A 19 -10.13 -19.10 21.07
CA ASP A 19 -11.17 -19.68 20.19
C ASP A 19 -10.64 -20.95 19.51
N PRO A 20 -10.98 -22.16 20.01
CA PRO A 20 -10.42 -23.41 19.51
C PRO A 20 -10.87 -23.73 18.08
N LEU A 21 -12.09 -23.35 17.68
CA LEU A 21 -12.62 -23.61 16.34
C LEU A 21 -11.95 -22.70 15.31
N TRP A 22 -11.83 -21.41 15.64
CA TRP A 22 -11.12 -20.47 14.77
C TRP A 22 -9.64 -20.85 14.64
N TYR A 23 -8.98 -21.21 15.73
CA TYR A 23 -7.57 -21.58 15.74
C TYR A 23 -7.28 -22.80 14.85
N ALA A 24 -8.05 -23.87 14.99
CA ALA A 24 -7.90 -25.07 14.16
C ALA A 24 -8.21 -24.80 12.68
N THR A 25 -9.11 -23.84 12.38
CA THR A 25 -9.42 -23.42 11.02
C THR A 25 -8.31 -22.54 10.42
N ARG A 26 -7.74 -21.64 11.22
CA ARG A 26 -6.68 -20.71 10.82
C ARG A 26 -5.35 -21.40 10.59
N TYR A 27 -5.10 -22.48 11.32
CA TYR A 27 -3.87 -23.27 11.32
C TYR A 27 -4.17 -24.73 10.94
N PRO A 28 -4.21 -25.05 9.63
CA PRO A 28 -4.62 -26.37 9.15
C PRO A 28 -3.71 -27.51 9.64
N ASP A 29 -2.45 -27.22 9.95
CA ASP A 29 -1.51 -28.17 10.55
C ASP A 29 -1.97 -28.63 11.95
N VAL A 30 -2.64 -27.77 12.70
CA VAL A 30 -3.25 -28.10 14.00
C VAL A 30 -4.57 -28.82 13.81
N GLY A 31 -5.42 -28.35 12.88
CA GLY A 31 -6.71 -29.01 12.58
C GLY A 31 -6.56 -30.44 12.04
N SER A 32 -5.40 -30.76 11.47
CA SER A 32 -5.05 -32.10 10.99
C SER A 32 -4.34 -32.96 12.05
N ALA A 33 -3.93 -32.38 13.17
CA ALA A 33 -3.25 -33.05 14.26
C ALA A 33 -4.25 -33.50 15.34
N ASP A 34 -4.08 -34.70 15.88
CA ASP A 34 -4.91 -35.23 16.98
C ASP A 34 -4.47 -34.65 18.34
N ILE A 35 -4.45 -33.31 18.44
CA ILE A 35 -4.06 -32.56 19.64
C ILE A 35 -5.13 -31.51 19.96
N ASP A 36 -5.43 -31.33 21.26
CA ASP A 36 -6.31 -30.25 21.71
C ASP A 36 -5.74 -28.88 21.28
N PRO A 37 -6.51 -28.03 20.57
CA PRO A 37 -6.01 -26.76 20.04
C PRO A 37 -5.47 -25.80 21.11
N LEU A 38 -6.07 -25.77 22.31
CA LEU A 38 -5.61 -24.92 23.39
C LEU A 38 -4.29 -25.45 23.98
N LEU A 39 -4.17 -26.77 24.15
CA LEU A 39 -2.93 -27.40 24.57
C LEU A 39 -1.81 -27.17 23.53
N HIS A 40 -2.12 -27.28 22.23
CA HIS A 40 -1.18 -26.94 21.16
C HIS A 40 -0.72 -25.48 21.25
N PHE A 41 -1.66 -24.56 21.42
CA PHE A 41 -1.36 -23.14 21.53
C PHE A 41 -0.39 -22.83 22.68
N VAL A 42 -0.64 -23.42 23.86
CA VAL A 42 0.21 -23.22 25.05
C VAL A 42 1.60 -23.82 24.86
N ARG A 43 1.72 -24.98 24.21
CA ARG A 43 3.02 -25.68 24.05
C ARG A 43 3.86 -25.15 22.89
N PHE A 44 3.23 -24.79 21.78
CA PHE A 44 3.91 -24.43 20.53
C PHE A 44 3.47 -23.05 20.03
N GLY A 45 2.16 -22.79 20.02
CA GLY A 45 1.60 -21.58 19.45
C GLY A 45 2.17 -20.27 20.01
N LEU A 46 2.43 -20.19 21.32
CA LEU A 46 3.08 -19.02 21.93
C LEU A 46 4.52 -18.83 21.44
N ALA A 47 5.31 -19.91 21.35
CA ALA A 47 6.68 -19.80 20.83
C ALA A 47 6.70 -19.44 19.34
N GLU A 48 5.72 -19.94 18.60
CA GLU A 48 5.51 -19.69 17.17
C GLU A 48 4.76 -18.38 16.89
N ARG A 49 4.39 -17.61 17.93
CA ARG A 49 3.64 -16.35 17.84
C ARG A 49 2.34 -16.45 17.04
N ARG A 50 1.64 -17.58 17.20
CA ARG A 50 0.30 -17.77 16.62
C ARG A 50 -0.73 -16.92 17.36
N ASP A 51 -1.81 -16.60 16.68
CA ASP A 51 -2.90 -15.79 17.24
C ASP A 51 -3.89 -16.68 18.00
N PRO A 52 -4.40 -16.25 19.16
CA PRO A 52 -5.30 -17.05 20.00
C PRO A 52 -6.77 -17.00 19.55
N ASN A 53 -7.16 -15.96 18.81
CA ASN A 53 -8.51 -15.70 18.33
C ASN A 53 -8.47 -14.68 17.18
N ARG A 54 -9.61 -14.43 16.55
CA ARG A 54 -9.75 -13.52 15.40
C ARG A 54 -9.58 -12.01 15.69
N PHE A 55 -9.42 -11.63 16.95
CA PHE A 55 -9.45 -10.24 17.44
C PHE A 55 -8.16 -9.85 18.17
N PHE A 56 -7.14 -10.70 18.14
CA PHE A 56 -5.79 -10.41 18.65
C PHE A 56 -4.76 -10.77 17.58
N ASP A 57 -3.92 -9.82 17.19
CA ASP A 57 -2.86 -10.02 16.19
C ASP A 57 -1.50 -9.86 16.86
N SER A 58 -0.80 -10.98 17.06
CA SER A 58 0.45 -11.01 17.81
C SER A 58 1.58 -10.31 17.08
N ALA A 59 1.64 -10.44 15.76
CA ALA A 59 2.67 -9.85 14.93
C ALA A 59 2.50 -8.33 14.88
N TRP A 60 1.28 -7.87 14.60
CA TRP A 60 0.94 -6.46 14.58
C TRP A 60 1.13 -5.81 15.95
N TYR A 61 0.69 -6.45 17.03
CA TYR A 61 0.81 -5.88 18.38
C TYR A 61 2.28 -5.65 18.75
N GLN A 62 3.17 -6.58 18.38
CA GLN A 62 4.60 -6.42 18.62
C GLN A 62 5.21 -5.29 17.79
N GLU A 63 4.85 -5.20 16.51
CA GLU A 63 5.32 -4.15 15.60
C GLU A 63 4.80 -2.77 16.00
N HIS A 64 3.55 -2.70 16.44
CA HIS A 64 2.87 -1.46 16.81
C HIS A 64 3.32 -0.90 18.16
N TYR A 65 3.81 -1.76 19.07
CA TYR A 65 4.28 -1.37 20.40
C TYR A 65 5.77 -1.70 20.58
N PRO A 66 6.69 -0.77 20.21
CA PRO A 66 8.14 -1.01 20.28
C PRO A 66 8.66 -1.32 21.68
N ASP A 67 8.00 -0.85 22.74
CA ASP A 67 8.32 -1.18 24.12
C ASP A 67 8.08 -2.66 24.44
N VAL A 68 7.03 -3.26 23.84
CA VAL A 68 6.74 -4.69 23.95
C VAL A 68 7.80 -5.48 23.17
N GLN A 69 8.15 -5.04 21.97
CA GLN A 69 9.23 -5.66 21.19
C GLN A 69 10.57 -5.63 21.95
N ALA A 70 10.93 -4.49 22.53
CA ALA A 70 12.16 -4.31 23.30
C ALA A 70 12.17 -5.14 24.61
N SER A 71 11.00 -5.37 25.21
CA SER A 71 10.89 -6.18 26.44
C SER A 71 11.19 -7.67 26.21
N GLY A 72 11.08 -8.16 24.97
CA GLY A 72 11.16 -9.59 24.64
C GLY A 72 9.98 -10.43 25.18
N MET A 73 8.98 -9.80 25.83
CA MET A 73 7.78 -10.48 26.32
C MET A 73 6.88 -10.89 25.14
N HIS A 74 6.21 -12.03 25.26
CA HIS A 74 5.23 -12.44 24.24
C HIS A 74 4.07 -11.42 24.18
N PRO A 75 3.66 -10.96 22.98
CA PRO A 75 2.62 -9.92 22.80
C PRO A 75 1.33 -10.18 23.56
N LEU A 76 0.79 -11.41 23.45
CA LEU A 76 -0.42 -11.80 24.18
C LEU A 76 -0.26 -11.75 25.71
N LEU A 77 0.89 -12.16 26.23
CA LEU A 77 1.12 -12.16 27.68
C LEU A 77 1.18 -10.72 28.18
N HIS A 78 1.88 -9.85 27.47
CA HIS A 78 1.91 -8.42 27.77
C HIS A 78 0.50 -7.81 27.75
N TYR A 79 -0.31 -8.14 26.74
CA TYR A 79 -1.68 -7.64 26.65
C TYR A 79 -2.52 -8.03 27.86
N LEU A 80 -2.48 -9.31 28.24
CA LEU A 80 -3.27 -9.82 29.36
C LEU A 80 -2.81 -9.31 30.73
N THR A 81 -1.52 -8.99 30.90
CA THR A 81 -1.00 -8.47 32.17
C THR A 81 -1.18 -6.97 32.32
N SER A 82 -0.98 -6.21 31.23
CA SER A 82 -0.90 -4.75 31.29
C SER A 82 -1.65 -4.08 30.12
N GLY A 83 -1.49 -4.58 28.90
CA GLY A 83 -2.00 -3.90 27.70
C GLY A 83 -3.51 -3.68 27.67
N ALA A 84 -4.30 -4.62 28.19
CA ALA A 84 -5.75 -4.49 28.28
C ALA A 84 -6.18 -3.32 29.20
N ALA A 85 -5.54 -3.21 30.39
CA ALA A 85 -5.80 -2.14 31.35
C ALA A 85 -5.26 -0.78 30.86
N GLU A 86 -4.20 -0.80 30.05
CA GLU A 86 -3.65 0.37 29.36
C GLU A 86 -4.50 0.81 28.15
N LEU A 87 -5.58 0.09 27.82
CA LEU A 87 -6.41 0.29 26.62
C LEU A 87 -5.56 0.28 25.34
N ARG A 88 -4.58 -0.61 25.27
CA ARG A 88 -3.86 -0.89 24.02
C ARG A 88 -4.79 -1.62 23.06
N ASP A 89 -4.66 -1.28 21.79
CA ASP A 89 -5.40 -1.95 20.71
C ASP A 89 -4.83 -3.37 20.59
N PRO A 90 -5.66 -4.44 20.66
CA PRO A 90 -5.18 -5.81 20.51
C PRO A 90 -4.98 -6.24 19.05
N HIS A 91 -5.53 -5.47 18.12
CA HIS A 91 -5.65 -5.82 16.70
C HIS A 91 -5.83 -4.52 15.89
N PRO A 92 -5.36 -4.44 14.63
CA PRO A 92 -5.49 -3.24 13.80
C PRO A 92 -6.92 -2.70 13.70
N ARG A 93 -7.91 -3.58 13.76
CA ARG A 93 -9.35 -3.27 13.66
C ARG A 93 -10.11 -3.26 14.99
N PHE A 94 -9.41 -2.94 16.07
CA PHE A 94 -9.99 -2.84 17.40
C PHE A 94 -9.44 -1.61 18.11
N ASP A 95 -10.26 -0.58 18.24
CA ASP A 95 -9.97 0.63 19.01
C ASP A 95 -10.45 0.43 20.45
N ALA A 96 -9.52 0.07 21.33
CA ALA A 96 -9.83 -0.27 22.72
C ALA A 96 -10.36 0.92 23.51
N VAL A 97 -9.92 2.13 23.15
CA VAL A 97 -10.32 3.38 23.79
C VAL A 97 -11.76 3.74 23.42
N PHE A 98 -12.09 3.68 22.14
CA PHE A 98 -13.46 3.82 21.64
C PHE A 98 -14.38 2.77 22.27
N TYR A 99 -13.97 1.51 22.25
CA TYR A 99 -14.80 0.42 22.76
C TYR A 99 -15.13 0.58 24.24
N ALA A 100 -14.13 0.94 25.06
CA ALA A 100 -14.32 1.23 26.49
C ALA A 100 -15.12 2.52 26.75
N ALA A 101 -15.14 3.47 25.80
CA ALA A 101 -15.95 4.68 25.92
C ALA A 101 -17.44 4.41 25.66
N GLU A 102 -17.76 3.59 24.65
CA GLU A 102 -19.14 3.18 24.34
C GLU A 102 -19.67 2.15 25.34
N HIS A 103 -18.78 1.30 25.88
CA HIS A 103 -19.10 0.25 26.85
C HIS A 103 -18.19 0.39 28.08
N PRO A 104 -18.52 1.27 29.05
CA PRO A 104 -17.69 1.50 30.23
C PRO A 104 -17.35 0.24 31.03
N GLU A 105 -18.25 -0.75 31.04
CA GLU A 105 -18.04 -2.06 31.68
C GLU A 105 -16.94 -2.90 31.00
N ALA A 106 -16.58 -2.59 29.76
CA ALA A 106 -15.51 -3.23 29.02
C ALA A 106 -14.12 -2.67 29.35
N ALA A 107 -14.02 -1.51 30.02
CA ALA A 107 -12.76 -0.82 30.29
C ALA A 107 -11.64 -1.68 30.92
N PRO A 108 -11.92 -2.62 31.85
CA PRO A 108 -10.85 -3.47 32.41
C PRO A 108 -10.19 -4.40 31.38
N ASN A 109 -10.96 -4.88 30.39
CA ASN A 109 -10.44 -5.71 29.30
C ASN A 109 -11.40 -5.66 28.09
N PRO A 110 -11.23 -4.67 27.19
CA PRO A 110 -12.14 -4.44 26.08
C PRO A 110 -12.28 -5.65 25.15
N LEU A 111 -11.16 -6.31 24.86
CA LEU A 111 -11.15 -7.50 24.01
C LEU A 111 -11.93 -8.66 24.62
N LEU A 112 -11.70 -8.97 25.90
CA LEU A 112 -12.38 -10.08 26.57
C LEU A 112 -13.89 -9.83 26.64
N TYR A 113 -14.30 -8.59 26.92
CA TYR A 113 -15.71 -8.21 26.88
C TYR A 113 -16.30 -8.40 25.48
N HIS A 114 -15.59 -7.97 24.44
CA HIS A 114 -16.04 -8.14 23.07
C HIS A 114 -16.19 -9.62 22.70
N ILE A 115 -15.21 -10.47 23.02
CA ILE A 115 -15.27 -11.92 22.74
C ILE A 115 -16.49 -12.57 23.42
N ARG A 116 -16.77 -12.19 24.68
CA ARG A 116 -17.84 -12.83 25.48
C ARG A 116 -19.23 -12.29 25.21
N ILE A 117 -19.35 -11.00 24.94
CA ILE A 117 -20.64 -10.28 24.87
C ILE A 117 -20.74 -9.51 23.56
N GLY A 118 -19.78 -8.62 23.31
CA GLY A 118 -19.87 -7.64 22.22
C GLY A 118 -20.05 -8.22 20.83
N HIS A 119 -19.33 -9.29 20.50
CA HIS A 119 -19.40 -9.94 19.20
C HIS A 119 -20.80 -10.51 18.92
N ALA A 120 -21.43 -11.14 19.93
CA ALA A 120 -22.77 -11.68 19.79
C ALA A 120 -23.85 -10.58 19.68
N GLN A 121 -23.61 -9.41 20.29
CA GLN A 121 -24.51 -8.25 20.22
C GLN A 121 -24.25 -7.36 18.98
N GLY A 122 -23.20 -7.64 18.21
CA GLY A 122 -22.82 -6.84 17.04
C GLY A 122 -22.24 -5.46 17.39
N TYR A 123 -21.63 -5.31 18.56
CA TYR A 123 -20.99 -4.05 18.95
C TYR A 123 -19.78 -3.73 18.07
N PRO A 124 -19.67 -2.50 17.53
CA PRO A 124 -18.56 -2.12 16.68
C PRO A 124 -17.25 -2.07 17.49
N THR A 125 -16.17 -2.59 16.93
CA THR A 125 -14.83 -2.55 17.53
C THR A 125 -14.03 -1.31 17.13
N GLU A 126 -14.55 -0.49 16.22
CA GLU A 126 -13.87 0.68 15.67
C GLU A 126 -14.85 1.87 15.67
N LYS A 127 -14.32 3.08 15.92
CA LYS A 127 -15.10 4.31 15.78
C LYS A 127 -15.64 4.42 14.36
N ARG A 128 -16.96 4.63 14.23
CA ARG A 128 -17.58 4.84 12.93
C ARG A 128 -17.04 6.12 12.30
N LEU A 129 -16.40 5.98 11.16
CA LEU A 129 -15.92 7.11 10.38
C LEU A 129 -17.06 7.80 9.62
N VAL A 130 -17.36 9.04 10.00
CA VAL A 130 -18.39 9.91 9.38
C VAL A 130 -17.72 10.95 8.50
N ILE A 131 -17.71 10.72 7.20
CA ILE A 131 -16.97 11.55 6.23
C ILE A 131 -17.49 12.96 6.13
N GLN A 132 -18.78 13.17 6.39
CA GLN A 132 -19.38 14.51 6.40
C GLN A 132 -18.73 15.43 7.44
N ASP A 133 -18.12 14.89 8.50
CA ASP A 133 -17.43 15.69 9.51
C ASP A 133 -16.08 16.25 9.02
N TYR A 134 -15.49 15.63 7.99
CA TYR A 134 -14.28 16.10 7.31
C TYR A 134 -14.58 17.11 6.19
N LEU A 135 -15.87 17.37 5.91
CA LEU A 135 -16.33 18.27 4.86
C LEU A 135 -16.98 19.53 5.48
N PRO A 136 -17.15 20.61 4.70
CA PRO A 136 -17.85 21.80 5.17
C PRO A 136 -19.24 21.48 5.73
N SER A 137 -19.53 22.03 6.90
CA SER A 137 -20.81 21.90 7.58
C SER A 137 -21.95 22.38 6.70
N GLN A 138 -23.05 21.63 6.71
CA GLN A 138 -24.32 22.04 6.09
C GLN A 138 -25.27 22.68 7.11
N LEU A 139 -24.85 22.80 8.38
CA LEU A 139 -25.65 23.44 9.42
C LEU A 139 -25.63 24.96 9.25
N PRO A 140 -26.73 25.65 9.59
CA PRO A 140 -26.74 27.11 9.61
C PRO A 140 -25.79 27.64 10.70
N PRO A 141 -25.18 28.83 10.50
CA PRO A 141 -24.42 29.50 11.55
C PRO A 141 -25.26 29.67 12.83
N PRO A 142 -24.75 29.28 14.00
CA PRO A 142 -25.50 29.35 15.24
C PRO A 142 -25.60 30.82 15.69
N ALA A 143 -26.79 31.20 16.18
CA ALA A 143 -27.06 32.54 16.69
C ALA A 143 -27.33 32.47 18.20
N ALA A 144 -26.80 33.44 18.95
CA ALA A 144 -27.07 33.53 20.38
C ALA A 144 -28.57 33.85 20.60
N PRO A 145 -29.20 33.28 21.64
CA PRO A 145 -30.56 33.66 22.01
C PRO A 145 -30.63 35.17 22.30
N PRO A 146 -31.70 35.88 21.88
CA PRO A 146 -31.77 37.34 21.91
C PRO A 146 -31.75 37.96 23.31
N ASP A 147 -32.08 37.17 24.34
CA ASP A 147 -32.10 37.54 25.75
C ASP A 147 -30.78 37.24 26.49
N VAL A 148 -29.86 36.53 25.85
CA VAL A 148 -28.55 36.22 26.44
C VAL A 148 -27.65 37.44 26.38
N VAL A 149 -27.07 37.78 27.51
CA VAL A 149 -26.10 38.86 27.68
C VAL A 149 -24.87 38.30 28.39
N ALA A 150 -23.68 38.66 27.91
CA ALA A 150 -22.41 38.21 28.48
C ALA A 150 -21.42 39.36 28.68
N ASP A 151 -20.68 39.32 29.78
CA ASP A 151 -19.58 40.24 30.07
C ASP A 151 -18.22 39.57 29.83
N VAL A 152 -17.30 40.31 29.22
CA VAL A 152 -15.93 39.84 28.97
C VAL A 152 -15.04 40.30 30.12
N VAL A 153 -14.51 39.35 30.89
CA VAL A 153 -13.63 39.58 32.04
C VAL A 153 -12.18 39.32 31.65
N ILE A 154 -11.35 40.36 31.72
CA ILE A 154 -9.93 40.34 31.31
C ILE A 154 -9.04 40.68 32.51
N PRO A 155 -8.40 39.70 33.16
CA PRO A 155 -7.41 39.97 34.20
C PRO A 155 -6.09 40.46 33.57
N VAL A 156 -5.50 41.51 34.12
CA VAL A 156 -4.27 42.13 33.61
C VAL A 156 -3.28 42.31 34.75
N HIS A 157 -2.03 41.89 34.55
CA HIS A 157 -0.92 42.20 35.46
C HIS A 157 0.30 42.74 34.73
N ARG A 158 0.67 42.21 33.56
CA ARG A 158 1.87 42.62 32.78
C ARG A 158 1.62 42.48 31.29
N GLY A 159 2.50 43.07 30.48
CA GLY A 159 2.49 42.90 29.02
C GLY A 159 1.61 43.92 28.33
N LEU A 160 2.08 45.17 28.25
CA LEU A 160 1.37 46.25 27.55
C LEU A 160 1.05 45.92 26.08
N ALA A 161 2.00 45.35 25.34
CA ALA A 161 1.81 45.10 23.91
C ALA A 161 0.70 44.07 23.66
N GLU A 162 0.72 42.98 24.43
CA GLU A 162 -0.27 41.90 24.42
C GLU A 162 -1.64 42.41 24.84
N THR A 163 -1.72 43.07 26.00
CA THR A 163 -2.97 43.63 26.54
C THR A 163 -3.60 44.62 25.56
N ARG A 164 -2.78 45.43 24.89
CA ARG A 164 -3.25 46.36 23.86
C ARG A 164 -3.84 45.63 22.65
N ARG A 165 -3.22 44.53 22.19
CA ARG A 165 -3.76 43.73 21.08
C ARG A 165 -5.07 43.05 21.47
N CYS A 166 -5.12 42.44 22.66
CA CYS A 166 -6.33 41.83 23.22
C CYS A 166 -7.48 42.83 23.27
N LEU A 167 -7.33 43.94 24.01
CA LEU A 167 -8.39 44.94 24.15
C LEU A 167 -8.78 45.58 22.81
N LYS A 168 -7.84 45.80 21.90
CA LYS A 168 -8.16 46.29 20.55
C LYS A 168 -9.06 45.31 19.80
N SER A 169 -8.76 44.00 19.84
CA SER A 169 -9.56 42.97 19.16
C SER A 169 -10.95 42.79 19.77
N VAL A 170 -11.06 42.82 21.10
CA VAL A 170 -12.32 42.71 21.84
C VAL A 170 -13.21 43.93 21.57
N LEU A 171 -12.67 45.15 21.69
CA LEU A 171 -13.44 46.37 21.48
C LEU A 171 -13.87 46.54 20.01
N ALA A 172 -13.05 46.09 19.06
CA ALA A 172 -13.42 46.09 17.64
C ALA A 172 -14.51 45.05 17.31
N SER A 173 -14.66 44.01 18.15
CA SER A 173 -15.63 42.93 18.00
C SER A 173 -16.69 42.96 19.11
N LYS A 174 -16.93 44.14 19.71
CA LYS A 174 -17.92 44.33 20.77
C LYS A 174 -19.31 44.41 20.15
N GLU A 175 -19.88 43.25 19.88
CA GLU A 175 -21.20 43.06 19.31
C GLU A 175 -22.08 42.27 20.28
N PHE A 176 -23.39 42.20 20.01
CA PHE A 176 -24.30 41.32 20.73
C PHE A 176 -23.72 39.88 20.80
N PRO A 177 -23.69 39.22 21.97
CA PRO A 177 -24.33 39.54 23.24
C PRO A 177 -23.47 40.31 24.28
N CYS A 178 -22.40 41.00 23.87
CA CYS A 178 -21.50 41.69 24.80
C CYS A 178 -22.17 42.90 25.46
N ALA A 179 -22.34 42.87 26.78
CA ALA A 179 -22.73 44.06 27.56
C ALA A 179 -21.51 44.92 27.91
N GLU A 180 -20.63 44.38 28.74
CA GLU A 180 -19.49 45.10 29.30
C GLU A 180 -18.15 44.36 29.07
N VAL A 181 -17.07 45.15 28.97
CA VAL A 181 -15.70 44.64 29.00
C VAL A 181 -15.11 45.06 30.35
N ILE A 182 -15.01 44.09 31.27
CA ILE A 182 -14.54 44.28 32.63
C ILE A 182 -13.05 43.92 32.68
N VAL A 183 -12.19 44.90 32.88
CA VAL A 183 -10.75 44.69 33.02
C VAL A 183 -10.38 44.73 34.49
N VAL A 184 -9.72 43.68 34.98
CA VAL A 184 -9.25 43.59 36.37
C VAL A 184 -7.74 43.77 36.39
N ASP A 185 -7.29 44.98 36.72
CA ASP A 185 -5.87 45.29 36.92
C ASP A 185 -5.40 44.77 38.28
N ASP A 186 -4.70 43.63 38.25
CA ASP A 186 -4.13 42.96 39.42
C ASP A 186 -2.78 43.58 39.83
N ARG A 187 -2.81 44.89 40.06
CA ARG A 187 -1.64 45.71 40.42
C ARG A 187 -0.53 45.61 39.38
N SER A 188 -0.80 46.09 38.17
CA SER A 188 0.21 46.15 37.10
C SER A 188 1.47 46.91 37.55
N PRO A 189 2.69 46.37 37.36
CA PRO A 189 3.93 47.03 37.72
C PRO A 189 4.40 48.00 36.63
N GLU A 190 3.79 47.97 35.44
CA GLU A 190 4.13 48.80 34.28
C GLU A 190 3.29 50.09 34.27
N PRO A 191 3.87 51.28 34.52
CA PRO A 191 3.10 52.53 34.55
C PRO A 191 2.40 52.83 33.22
N ALA A 192 3.03 52.48 32.10
CA ALA A 192 2.45 52.66 30.76
C ALA A 192 1.22 51.76 30.52
N LEU A 193 1.17 50.58 31.12
CA LEU A 193 0.00 49.69 31.10
C LEU A 193 -1.13 50.29 31.94
N ALA A 194 -0.82 50.71 33.17
CA ALA A 194 -1.80 51.35 34.04
C ALA A 194 -2.43 52.60 33.38
N ALA A 195 -1.60 53.48 32.81
CA ALA A 195 -2.07 54.68 32.12
C ALA A 195 -2.92 54.36 30.88
N PHE A 196 -2.56 53.30 30.13
CA PHE A 196 -3.36 52.84 29.00
C PHE A 196 -4.75 52.34 29.43
N LEU A 197 -4.84 51.60 30.54
CA LEU A 197 -6.12 51.15 31.08
C LEU A 197 -6.95 52.31 31.64
N ASP A 198 -6.33 53.28 32.32
CA ASP A 198 -7.02 54.48 32.83
C ASP A 198 -7.65 55.28 31.70
N GLN A 199 -6.93 55.44 30.58
CA GLN A 199 -7.46 56.13 29.41
C GLN A 199 -8.68 55.40 28.86
N LEU A 200 -8.63 54.06 28.72
CA LEU A 200 -9.77 53.29 28.22
C LEU A 200 -11.00 53.37 29.15
N ALA A 201 -10.77 53.42 30.46
CA ALA A 201 -11.84 53.57 31.45
C ALA A 201 -12.44 54.99 31.40
N ALA A 202 -11.61 56.02 31.30
CA ALA A 202 -12.04 57.41 31.15
C ALA A 202 -12.84 57.63 29.85
N ASP A 203 -12.45 56.94 28.78
CA ASP A 203 -13.18 56.94 27.50
C ASP A 203 -14.50 56.13 27.56
N GLY A 204 -14.83 55.51 28.69
CA GLY A 204 -16.03 54.68 28.86
C GLY A 204 -16.01 53.38 28.06
N ARG A 205 -14.84 52.95 27.56
CA ARG A 205 -14.73 51.74 26.71
C ARG A 205 -14.64 50.45 27.50
N ILE A 206 -14.16 50.52 28.75
CA ILE A 206 -14.04 49.40 29.66
C ILE A 206 -14.51 49.80 31.07
N ARG A 207 -14.91 48.81 31.87
CA ARG A 207 -15.02 48.95 33.32
C ARG A 207 -13.75 48.43 33.97
N LEU A 208 -13.02 49.32 34.64
CA LEU A 208 -11.74 48.99 35.25
C LEU A 208 -11.90 48.72 36.75
N LEU A 209 -11.53 47.53 37.19
CA LEU A 209 -11.39 47.15 38.59
C LEU A 209 -9.89 47.09 38.94
N ARG A 210 -9.48 47.68 40.06
CA ARG A 210 -8.08 47.70 40.50
C ARG A 210 -7.90 47.02 41.86
N ASN A 211 -7.04 46.02 41.91
CA ASN A 211 -6.64 45.41 43.17
C ASN A 211 -5.59 46.27 43.89
N ARG A 212 -5.73 46.41 45.22
CA ARG A 212 -4.78 47.18 46.04
C ARG A 212 -3.38 46.53 46.13
N ARG A 213 -3.31 45.22 45.93
CA ARG A 213 -2.10 44.39 45.90
C ARG A 213 -2.27 43.32 44.82
N ASN A 214 -1.19 42.69 44.36
CA ASN A 214 -1.29 41.53 43.46
C ASN A 214 -1.94 40.37 44.23
N LEU A 215 -3.15 39.99 43.84
CA LEU A 215 -3.97 38.93 44.42
C LEU A 215 -3.88 37.62 43.64
N GLY A 216 -3.26 37.65 42.46
CA GLY A 216 -3.16 36.51 41.56
C GLY A 216 -4.35 36.40 40.61
N PHE A 217 -4.20 35.48 39.65
CA PHE A 217 -5.18 35.27 38.59
C PHE A 217 -6.57 34.91 39.13
N VAL A 218 -6.66 33.90 40.01
CA VAL A 218 -7.94 33.33 40.47
C VAL A 218 -8.80 34.36 41.21
N GLN A 219 -8.19 35.12 42.13
CA GLN A 219 -8.92 36.16 42.86
C GLN A 219 -9.35 37.32 41.95
N SER A 220 -8.53 37.66 40.95
CA SER A 220 -8.84 38.72 40.00
C SER A 220 -9.99 38.33 39.07
N VAL A 221 -10.00 37.10 38.53
CA VAL A 221 -11.13 36.64 37.71
C VAL A 221 -12.40 36.46 38.53
N ASN A 222 -12.32 36.00 39.79
CA ASN A 222 -13.48 35.94 40.68
C ASN A 222 -14.09 37.32 40.95
N ALA A 223 -13.26 38.34 41.15
CA ALA A 223 -13.73 39.72 41.32
C ALA A 223 -14.43 40.24 40.05
N GLY A 224 -13.88 39.93 38.87
CA GLY A 224 -14.52 40.25 37.59
C GLY A 224 -15.84 39.51 37.37
N MET A 225 -15.88 38.20 37.64
CA MET A 225 -17.09 37.36 37.55
C MET A 225 -18.21 37.85 38.47
N ALA A 226 -17.87 38.32 39.67
CA ALA A 226 -18.82 38.93 40.59
C ALA A 226 -19.32 40.29 40.10
N ALA A 227 -18.45 41.10 39.49
CA ALA A 227 -18.82 42.39 38.94
C ALA A 227 -19.74 42.32 37.71
N ALA A 228 -19.74 41.18 37.01
CA ALA A 228 -20.66 40.87 35.90
C ALA A 228 -22.11 40.58 36.33
N GLY A 229 -22.38 40.46 37.65
CA GLY A 229 -23.75 40.31 38.17
C GLY A 229 -24.47 39.08 37.61
N GLU A 230 -25.63 39.30 36.99
CA GLU A 230 -26.51 38.24 36.45
C GLU A 230 -26.17 37.84 34.99
N HIS A 231 -25.15 38.45 34.38
CA HIS A 231 -24.78 38.12 33.00
C HIS A 231 -23.94 36.85 32.93
N ASP A 232 -23.99 36.16 31.79
CA ASP A 232 -22.99 35.13 31.47
C ASP A 232 -21.59 35.76 31.43
N VAL A 233 -20.53 34.98 31.62
CA VAL A 233 -19.16 35.50 31.67
C VAL A 233 -18.30 34.85 30.61
N VAL A 234 -17.45 35.64 29.97
CA VAL A 234 -16.28 35.11 29.27
C VAL A 234 -15.01 35.50 30.01
N LEU A 235 -14.27 34.49 30.47
CA LEU A 235 -12.90 34.68 30.92
C LEU A 235 -12.00 34.73 29.70
N LEU A 236 -11.24 35.81 29.56
CA LEU A 236 -10.35 36.03 28.43
C LEU A 236 -8.99 36.54 28.93
N ASN A 237 -7.92 35.80 28.64
CA ASN A 237 -6.58 36.22 29.01
C ASN A 237 -6.16 37.49 28.26
N SER A 238 -5.35 38.34 28.90
CA SER A 238 -4.88 39.61 28.33
C SER A 238 -3.91 39.47 27.15
N ASP A 239 -3.47 38.25 26.84
CA ASP A 239 -2.55 37.93 25.73
C ASP A 239 -3.22 37.13 24.61
N THR A 240 -4.54 37.31 24.47
CA THR A 240 -5.36 36.73 23.40
C THR A 240 -5.68 37.74 22.30
N GLU A 241 -6.09 37.25 21.13
CA GLU A 241 -6.70 38.05 20.08
C GLU A 241 -7.95 37.34 19.56
N VAL A 242 -9.08 38.05 19.56
CA VAL A 242 -10.39 37.49 19.18
C VAL A 242 -10.85 37.97 17.80
N PRO A 243 -11.49 37.11 16.99
CA PRO A 243 -12.00 37.47 15.68
C PRO A 243 -13.41 38.10 15.74
N PRO A 244 -13.90 38.75 14.66
CA PRO A 244 -15.27 39.27 14.62
C PRO A 244 -16.37 38.22 14.87
N GLY A 245 -17.40 38.60 15.63
CA GLY A 245 -18.56 37.75 15.93
C GLY A 245 -18.28 36.51 16.81
N TRP A 246 -17.09 36.42 17.42
CA TRP A 246 -16.67 35.27 18.24
C TRP A 246 -17.59 35.01 19.44
N LEU A 247 -17.98 36.08 20.17
CA LEU A 247 -18.75 35.96 21.41
C LEU A 247 -20.16 35.40 21.14
N GLY A 248 -20.80 35.86 20.07
CA GLY A 248 -22.13 35.36 19.67
C GLY A 248 -22.12 33.86 19.36
N ARG A 249 -21.06 33.36 18.72
CA ARG A 249 -20.90 31.93 18.45
C ARG A 249 -20.67 31.12 19.73
N LEU A 250 -19.81 31.59 20.64
CA LEU A 250 -19.60 30.92 21.93
C LEU A 250 -20.88 30.88 22.77
N ALA A 251 -21.64 31.98 22.82
CA ALA A 251 -22.92 32.03 23.50
C ALA A 251 -23.94 31.07 22.87
N ALA A 252 -24.03 31.03 21.54
CA ALA A 252 -24.92 30.11 20.85
C ALA A 252 -24.60 28.64 21.16
N GLN A 253 -23.31 28.28 21.20
CA GLN A 253 -22.87 26.93 21.59
C GLN A 253 -23.15 26.63 23.07
N ALA A 254 -22.98 27.61 23.96
CA ALA A 254 -23.26 27.45 25.39
C ALA A 254 -24.75 27.22 25.68
N HIS A 255 -25.63 27.85 24.90
CA HIS A 255 -27.09 27.74 25.04
C HIS A 255 -27.71 26.70 24.10
N ALA A 256 -26.90 25.95 23.34
CA ALA A 256 -27.39 24.90 22.44
C ALA A 256 -28.08 23.73 23.19
N GLN A 257 -27.74 23.52 24.47
CA GLN A 257 -28.39 22.55 25.35
C GLN A 257 -28.53 23.10 26.77
N PRO A 258 -29.58 22.70 27.52
CA PRO A 258 -29.85 23.28 28.84
C PRO A 258 -28.72 23.14 29.86
N ARG A 259 -27.90 22.09 29.77
CA ARG A 259 -26.88 21.71 30.77
C ARG A 259 -25.44 21.82 30.28
N ILE A 260 -25.15 22.74 29.35
CA ILE A 260 -23.76 23.12 29.05
C ILE A 260 -23.34 24.22 30.02
N ALA A 261 -22.28 24.02 30.79
CA ALA A 261 -21.76 25.01 31.74
C ALA A 261 -20.74 25.95 31.09
N SER A 262 -19.85 25.41 30.27
CA SER A 262 -18.80 26.21 29.64
C SER A 262 -18.43 25.76 28.24
N VAL A 263 -17.89 26.71 27.47
CA VAL A 263 -17.43 26.51 26.10
C VAL A 263 -16.08 27.20 25.87
N SER A 264 -15.14 26.51 25.24
CA SER A 264 -13.88 27.09 24.73
C SER A 264 -13.80 27.00 23.21
N PRO A 265 -13.21 28.00 22.52
CA PRO A 265 -12.95 27.94 21.08
C PRO A 265 -11.71 27.09 20.77
N LEU A 266 -11.50 26.78 19.49
CA LEU A 266 -10.20 26.32 19.00
C LEU A 266 -9.13 27.41 19.20
N SER A 267 -7.87 27.02 19.39
CA SER A 267 -6.77 27.98 19.56
C SER A 267 -5.42 27.43 19.11
N ASN A 268 -4.48 28.32 18.81
CA ASN A 268 -3.08 27.97 18.52
C ASN A 268 -2.30 27.50 19.76
N ASN A 269 -2.81 27.75 20.97
CA ASN A 269 -2.12 27.41 22.22
C ASN A 269 -3.14 27.20 23.36
N ALA A 270 -3.86 26.08 23.35
CA ALA A 270 -4.90 25.81 24.34
C ALA A 270 -5.12 24.31 24.59
N THR A 271 -4.04 23.55 24.81
CA THR A 271 -4.10 22.11 25.11
C THR A 271 -5.14 21.41 24.24
N ILE A 272 -6.11 20.67 24.81
CA ILE A 272 -7.13 19.89 24.11
C ILE A 272 -7.98 20.68 23.08
N CYS A 273 -8.00 22.01 23.15
CA CYS A 273 -8.65 22.90 22.17
C CYS A 273 -7.73 23.30 21.01
N GLY A 274 -6.55 22.69 20.90
CA GLY A 274 -5.51 23.07 19.97
C GLY A 274 -5.90 22.97 18.51
N TYR A 275 -5.31 23.81 17.67
CA TYR A 275 -5.22 23.67 16.21
C TYR A 275 -3.82 24.13 15.77
N PRO A 276 -3.12 23.41 14.86
CA PRO A 276 -3.60 22.32 13.99
C PRO A 276 -3.68 20.92 14.60
N ASN A 277 -3.17 20.73 15.83
CA ASN A 277 -3.17 19.44 16.54
C ASN A 277 -3.74 19.59 17.97
N ASP A 278 -3.73 18.51 18.76
CA ASP A 278 -4.25 18.43 20.13
C ASP A 278 -3.65 19.37 21.16
N THR A 279 -2.60 20.12 20.83
CA THR A 279 -1.99 21.11 21.73
C THR A 279 -1.91 22.50 21.11
N GLY A 280 -2.02 22.58 19.78
CA GLY A 280 -1.91 23.79 19.00
C GLY A 280 -0.60 23.83 18.21
N GLY A 281 -0.22 25.02 17.76
CA GLY A 281 0.98 25.22 16.97
C GLY A 281 1.06 26.64 16.43
N PRO A 282 2.08 26.96 15.62
CA PRO A 282 2.11 28.21 14.88
C PRO A 282 0.83 28.41 14.07
N ILE A 283 0.47 29.67 13.83
CA ILE A 283 -0.64 30.01 12.96
C ILE A 283 -0.41 29.37 11.58
N ALA A 284 -1.32 28.49 11.19
CA ALA A 284 -1.18 27.68 9.99
C ALA A 284 -1.04 28.56 8.74
N PHE A 285 -0.07 28.21 7.89
CA PHE A 285 0.17 28.84 6.58
C PHE A 285 0.37 30.37 6.62
N GLY A 286 0.86 30.92 7.74
CA GLY A 286 1.16 32.35 7.88
C GLY A 286 -0.06 33.28 7.81
N ARG A 287 -1.26 32.75 8.05
CA ARG A 287 -2.53 33.51 8.01
C ARG A 287 -2.67 34.46 9.20
N THR A 288 -3.69 35.31 9.15
CA THR A 288 -4.16 36.11 10.28
C THR A 288 -5.20 35.35 11.10
N VAL A 289 -5.42 35.78 12.35
CA VAL A 289 -6.47 35.21 13.23
C VAL A 289 -7.85 35.29 12.59
N ALA A 290 -8.15 36.43 11.95
CA ALA A 290 -9.43 36.65 11.27
C ALA A 290 -9.62 35.72 10.06
N GLU A 291 -8.55 35.45 9.29
CA GLU A 291 -8.64 34.50 8.17
C GLU A 291 -8.90 33.08 8.65
N ILE A 292 -8.15 32.59 9.65
CA ILE A 292 -8.37 31.24 10.20
C ILE A 292 -9.79 31.12 10.74
N ASP A 293 -10.25 32.08 11.55
CA ASP A 293 -11.60 32.05 12.09
C ASP A 293 -12.66 32.13 11.00
N SER A 294 -12.46 32.91 9.93
CA SER A 294 -13.42 32.98 8.83
C SER A 294 -13.64 31.62 8.16
N HIS A 295 -12.57 30.83 8.00
CA HIS A 295 -12.62 29.45 7.53
C HIS A 295 -13.26 28.54 8.56
N CYS A 296 -12.86 28.65 9.83
CA CYS A 296 -13.41 27.90 10.96
C CYS A 296 -14.94 28.05 11.03
N ARG A 297 -15.43 29.30 10.99
CA ARG A 297 -16.84 29.66 10.93
C ARG A 297 -17.55 29.05 9.72
N ALA A 298 -16.92 29.09 8.54
CA ALA A 298 -17.53 28.62 7.30
C ALA A 298 -17.66 27.09 7.26
N VAL A 299 -16.60 26.35 7.60
CA VAL A 299 -16.60 24.89 7.46
C VAL A 299 -17.10 24.14 8.68
N ASN A 300 -17.10 24.76 9.85
CA ASN A 300 -17.52 24.11 11.09
C ASN A 300 -18.78 24.71 11.70
N ALA A 301 -19.51 25.57 10.99
CA ALA A 301 -20.75 26.21 11.46
C ALA A 301 -21.62 25.25 12.28
N GLY A 302 -21.94 25.64 13.53
CA GLY A 302 -22.84 24.89 14.40
C GLY A 302 -22.24 23.63 15.04
N ARG A 303 -20.98 23.30 14.77
CA ARG A 303 -20.33 22.09 15.30
C ARG A 303 -19.57 22.39 16.59
N SER A 304 -19.78 21.51 17.58
CA SER A 304 -19.02 21.48 18.83
C SER A 304 -18.90 20.05 19.35
N VAL A 305 -17.86 19.77 20.12
CA VAL A 305 -17.64 18.45 20.74
C VAL A 305 -17.77 18.50 22.26
N PRO A 306 -18.23 17.43 22.92
CA PRO A 306 -18.07 17.27 24.36
C PRO A 306 -16.60 17.30 24.78
N ALA A 307 -16.32 17.91 25.93
CA ALA A 307 -14.99 17.95 26.51
C ALA A 307 -15.01 17.62 28.01
N PRO A 308 -13.96 16.98 28.55
CA PRO A 308 -13.84 16.73 29.99
C PRO A 308 -13.51 18.01 30.79
N THR A 309 -13.06 19.07 30.12
CA THR A 309 -12.77 20.39 30.68
C THR A 309 -12.77 21.44 29.55
N THR A 310 -12.88 22.71 29.90
CA THR A 310 -12.55 23.85 29.02
C THR A 310 -11.22 24.49 29.43
N VAL A 311 -10.73 25.44 28.64
CA VAL A 311 -9.40 26.05 28.83
C VAL A 311 -9.55 27.55 29.13
N GLY A 312 -8.91 28.00 30.22
CA GLY A 312 -9.12 29.34 30.80
C GLY A 312 -8.60 30.52 29.99
N SER A 313 -7.87 30.30 28.87
CA SER A 313 -7.42 31.40 28.00
C SER A 313 -8.57 32.11 27.30
N CYS A 314 -9.62 31.37 26.93
CA CYS A 314 -10.89 31.88 26.46
C CYS A 314 -11.98 30.87 26.84
N MET A 315 -12.78 31.19 27.86
CA MET A 315 -13.79 30.30 28.42
C MET A 315 -15.09 31.05 28.66
N TYR A 316 -16.13 30.69 27.91
CA TYR A 316 -17.50 31.12 28.18
C TYR A 316 -18.07 30.30 29.34
N ILE A 317 -18.72 30.94 30.30
CA ILE A 317 -19.34 30.34 31.49
C ILE A 317 -20.76 30.88 31.60
N ARG A 318 -21.74 29.97 31.61
CA ARG A 318 -23.13 30.37 31.84
C ARG A 318 -23.34 30.76 33.29
N ARG A 319 -24.08 31.83 33.52
CA ARG A 319 -24.44 32.34 34.85
C ARG A 319 -25.11 31.25 35.68
N ALA A 320 -26.10 30.57 35.11
CA ALA A 320 -26.80 29.47 35.78
C ALA A 320 -25.87 28.34 36.27
N ALA A 321 -24.78 28.05 35.55
CA ALA A 321 -23.80 27.08 35.98
C ALA A 321 -22.87 27.65 37.06
N LEU A 322 -22.46 28.91 36.91
CA LEU A 322 -21.62 29.60 37.90
C LEU A 322 -22.34 29.74 39.26
N ASP A 323 -23.64 30.00 39.27
CA ASP A 323 -24.45 30.13 40.48
C ASP A 323 -24.66 28.78 41.19
N ASP A 324 -24.84 27.69 40.42
CA ASP A 324 -25.00 26.33 40.94
C ASP A 324 -23.66 25.74 41.45
N VAL A 325 -22.58 25.96 40.69
CA VAL A 325 -21.28 25.35 40.94
C VAL A 325 -20.44 26.15 41.95
N GLY A 326 -20.56 27.48 41.92
CA GLY A 326 -19.76 28.44 42.65
C GLY A 326 -18.48 28.87 41.92
N ALA A 327 -17.91 30.00 42.35
CA ALA A 327 -16.70 30.61 41.79
C ALA A 327 -15.45 29.70 41.86
N PHE A 328 -14.32 30.18 41.33
CA PHE A 328 -13.07 29.42 41.35
C PHE A 328 -12.47 29.35 42.76
N ASP A 329 -11.85 28.20 43.09
CA ASP A 329 -11.27 27.94 44.40
C ASP A 329 -9.93 28.67 44.58
N ALA A 330 -10.02 29.93 45.03
CA ALA A 330 -8.86 30.77 45.28
C ALA A 330 -7.96 30.27 46.43
N GLY A 331 -8.48 29.41 47.32
CA GLY A 331 -7.72 28.84 48.42
C GLY A 331 -6.73 27.79 47.94
N CYS A 332 -7.18 26.89 47.06
CA CYS A 332 -6.36 25.81 46.52
C CYS A 332 -5.51 26.25 45.32
N PHE A 333 -6.04 27.06 44.40
CA PHE A 333 -5.37 27.38 43.14
C PHE A 333 -4.76 28.79 43.08
N GLY A 334 -5.06 29.68 44.03
CA GLY A 334 -4.39 30.97 44.30
C GLY A 334 -3.86 31.77 43.10
N LEU A 335 -2.67 31.40 42.60
CA LEU A 335 -1.95 32.06 41.51
C LEU A 335 -2.27 31.50 40.10
N GLY A 336 -3.17 30.51 39.97
CA GLY A 336 -3.65 29.93 38.71
C GLY A 336 -3.13 28.51 38.40
N CYS A 337 -3.44 28.02 37.19
CA CYS A 337 -3.00 26.75 36.57
C CYS A 337 -3.81 25.46 36.88
N GLY A 338 -5.05 25.58 37.34
CA GLY A 338 -5.95 24.41 37.49
C GLY A 338 -7.37 24.73 37.98
N GLU A 339 -7.65 25.99 38.27
CA GLU A 339 -8.91 26.53 38.76
C GLU A 339 -10.09 26.27 37.81
N GLU A 340 -9.87 26.38 36.50
CA GLU A 340 -10.89 26.13 35.49
C GLU A 340 -11.18 24.63 35.37
N ASN A 341 -10.15 23.80 35.55
CA ASN A 341 -10.31 22.34 35.55
C ASN A 341 -11.11 21.91 36.77
N ASP A 342 -10.80 22.43 37.96
CA ASP A 342 -11.58 22.18 39.18
C ASP A 342 -13.04 22.62 39.03
N PHE A 343 -13.30 23.81 38.46
CA PHE A 343 -14.65 24.25 38.16
C PHE A 343 -15.38 23.27 37.24
N CYS A 344 -14.72 22.82 36.17
CA CYS A 344 -15.30 21.85 35.24
C CYS A 344 -15.64 20.53 35.94
N GLN A 345 -14.73 19.99 36.75
CA GLN A 345 -14.99 18.75 37.50
C GLN A 345 -16.14 18.90 38.50
N ARG A 346 -16.22 20.03 39.21
CA ARG A 346 -17.38 20.33 40.09
C ARG A 346 -18.69 20.50 39.33
N ALA A 347 -18.63 21.02 38.10
CA ALA A 347 -19.80 21.17 37.23
C ALA A 347 -20.28 19.79 36.72
N ILE A 348 -19.36 18.93 36.26
CA ILE A 348 -19.65 17.55 35.86
C ILE A 348 -20.32 16.77 37.00
N ALA A 349 -19.81 16.90 38.23
CA ALA A 349 -20.40 16.26 39.42
C ALA A 349 -21.85 16.68 39.69
N ARG A 350 -22.27 17.85 39.17
CA ARG A 350 -23.64 18.36 39.24
C ARG A 350 -24.45 18.11 37.96
N GLY A 351 -23.91 17.36 37.00
CA GLY A 351 -24.58 17.01 35.74
C GLY A 351 -24.50 18.10 34.65
N TRP A 352 -23.59 19.05 34.78
CA TRP A 352 -23.25 19.96 33.69
C TRP A 352 -22.24 19.33 32.72
N GLN A 353 -22.22 19.86 31.49
CA GLN A 353 -21.33 19.44 30.42
C GLN A 353 -20.46 20.60 29.94
N HIS A 354 -19.35 20.28 29.28
CA HIS A 354 -18.46 21.25 28.67
C HIS A 354 -18.33 20.99 27.17
N ARG A 355 -18.09 22.04 26.39
CA ARG A 355 -17.97 21.94 24.93
C ARG A 355 -16.73 22.65 24.40
N ILE A 356 -16.21 22.15 23.28
CA ILE A 356 -15.25 22.87 22.44
C ILE A 356 -16.00 23.31 21.19
N ALA A 357 -16.07 24.61 20.95
CA ALA A 357 -16.67 25.21 19.76
C ALA A 357 -15.70 25.05 18.58
N CYS A 358 -16.09 24.26 17.58
CA CYS A 358 -15.24 23.98 16.43
C CYS A 358 -15.37 25.03 15.33
N ASP A 359 -16.30 25.99 15.46
CA ASP A 359 -16.62 27.07 14.53
C ASP A 359 -16.01 28.43 14.90
N THR A 360 -15.20 28.46 15.95
CA THR A 360 -14.61 29.70 16.50
C THR A 360 -13.14 29.46 16.82
N PHE A 361 -12.28 30.36 16.39
CA PHE A 361 -10.84 30.30 16.67
C PHE A 361 -10.36 31.56 17.40
N VAL A 362 -9.66 31.40 18.52
CA VAL A 362 -9.06 32.51 19.29
C VAL A 362 -7.56 32.32 19.41
N TYR A 363 -6.79 33.36 19.10
CA TYR A 363 -5.35 33.33 19.28
C TYR A 363 -4.98 33.52 20.75
N HIS A 364 -3.95 32.80 21.20
CA HIS A 364 -3.38 32.91 22.53
C HIS A 364 -1.85 32.89 22.43
N LYS A 365 -1.19 33.93 22.95
CA LYS A 365 0.27 34.03 22.95
C LYS A 365 0.90 33.01 23.91
N GLY A 366 0.41 32.96 25.15
CA GLY A 366 0.89 32.09 26.21
C GLY A 366 2.20 32.58 26.86
N ALA A 367 2.41 32.17 28.12
CA ALA A 367 3.63 32.38 28.91
C ALA A 367 4.07 33.84 29.18
N VAL A 368 3.19 34.83 29.00
CA VAL A 368 3.52 36.27 29.18
C VAL A 368 3.60 36.65 30.67
N SER A 369 2.71 36.12 31.52
CA SER A 369 2.57 36.59 32.91
C SER A 369 3.29 35.74 33.97
N PHE A 370 3.66 34.49 33.66
CA PHE A 370 4.07 33.51 34.68
C PHE A 370 5.58 33.24 34.80
N GLY A 371 6.41 33.64 33.85
CA GLY A 371 7.89 33.57 33.91
C GLY A 371 8.46 32.15 34.18
N ALA A 372 9.72 32.07 34.63
CA ALA A 372 10.45 30.81 34.82
C ALA A 372 9.88 29.86 35.90
N ARG A 373 8.93 30.31 36.72
CA ARG A 373 8.27 29.51 37.78
C ARG A 373 6.90 28.95 37.37
N ALA A 374 6.46 29.18 36.13
CA ALA A 374 5.18 28.72 35.60
C ALA A 374 5.05 27.19 35.61
N GLN A 375 6.09 26.49 35.17
CA GLN A 375 6.12 25.04 35.05
C GLN A 375 5.92 24.35 36.41
N ALA A 376 6.73 24.69 37.41
CA ALA A 376 6.64 24.12 38.76
C ALA A 376 5.28 24.41 39.43
N ARG A 377 4.62 25.52 39.07
CA ARG A 377 3.27 25.83 39.55
C ARG A 377 2.21 24.96 38.87
N ALA A 378 2.29 24.81 37.55
CA ALA A 378 1.41 23.92 36.80
C ALA A 378 1.53 22.47 37.26
N GLU A 379 2.75 21.99 37.54
CA GLU A 379 2.99 20.65 38.11
C GLU A 379 2.33 20.49 39.48
N ARG A 380 2.48 21.47 40.38
CA ARG A 380 1.83 21.45 41.69
C ARG A 380 0.30 21.50 41.59
N ALA A 381 -0.23 22.35 40.72
CA ALA A 381 -1.68 22.46 40.49
C ALA A 381 -2.24 21.17 39.91
N MET A 382 -1.54 20.53 38.97
CA MET A 382 -1.90 19.23 38.44
C MET A 382 -1.87 18.14 39.51
N ALA A 383 -0.86 18.11 40.38
CA ALA A 383 -0.80 17.16 41.49
C ALA A 383 -2.01 17.29 42.42
N LEU A 384 -2.38 18.52 42.79
CA LEU A 384 -3.58 18.81 43.60
C LEU A 384 -4.87 18.40 42.87
N LEU A 385 -4.96 18.67 41.57
CA LEU A 385 -6.11 18.32 40.76
C LEU A 385 -6.29 16.80 40.69
N LEU A 386 -5.21 16.04 40.53
CA LEU A 386 -5.23 14.57 40.50
C LEU A 386 -5.49 13.95 41.87
N GLU A 387 -5.06 14.60 42.95
CA GLU A 387 -5.44 14.21 44.31
C GLU A 387 -6.95 14.36 44.52
N ARG A 388 -7.53 15.47 44.04
CA ARG A 388 -8.98 15.75 44.18
C ARG A 388 -9.85 14.96 43.21
N TYR A 389 -9.35 14.74 41.98
CA TYR A 389 -10.06 14.07 40.89
C TYR A 389 -9.16 13.02 40.22
N PRO A 390 -9.02 11.83 40.81
CA PRO A 390 -8.11 10.79 40.31
C PRO A 390 -8.39 10.34 38.86
N GLY A 391 -9.64 10.45 38.38
CA GLY A 391 -10.04 10.09 37.02
C GLY A 391 -9.69 11.13 35.94
N TYR A 392 -9.35 12.36 36.32
CA TYR A 392 -9.23 13.49 35.39
C TYR A 392 -8.21 13.25 34.27
N ALA A 393 -7.00 12.76 34.61
CA ALA A 393 -5.98 12.47 33.59
C ALA A 393 -6.43 11.41 32.59
N ALA A 394 -7.15 10.38 33.06
CA ALA A 394 -7.68 9.32 32.19
C ALA A 394 -8.76 9.87 31.26
N ASP A 395 -9.62 10.78 31.74
CA ASP A 395 -10.66 11.43 30.94
C ASP A 395 -10.08 12.32 29.84
N VAL A 396 -9.08 13.13 30.18
CA VAL A 396 -8.35 13.96 29.20
C VAL A 396 -7.62 13.09 28.18
N ALA A 397 -6.88 12.07 28.62
CA ALA A 397 -6.17 11.17 27.72
C ALA A 397 -7.13 10.40 26.79
N ARG A 398 -8.29 9.99 27.31
CA ARG A 398 -9.36 9.38 26.51
C ARG A 398 -9.91 10.37 25.47
N HIS A 399 -10.20 11.61 25.85
CA HIS A 399 -10.67 12.63 24.91
C HIS A 399 -9.67 12.87 23.76
N VAL A 400 -8.39 13.00 24.09
CA VAL A 400 -7.30 13.15 23.10
C VAL A 400 -7.22 11.94 22.19
N ARG A 401 -7.20 10.71 22.73
CA ARG A 401 -7.13 9.48 21.92
C ARG A 401 -8.34 9.26 21.02
N LEU A 402 -9.54 9.62 21.48
CA LEU A 402 -10.77 9.53 20.66
C LEU A 402 -10.80 10.55 19.52
N ASP A 403 -10.03 11.64 19.65
CA ASP A 403 -9.91 12.77 18.73
C ASP A 403 -11.24 13.11 18.04
N ALA A 404 -12.26 13.45 18.84
CA ALA A 404 -13.56 13.85 18.32
C ALA A 404 -13.49 15.17 17.52
N ILE A 405 -12.45 15.98 17.76
CA ILE A 405 -12.21 17.29 17.11
C ILE A 405 -11.50 17.11 15.76
N GLY A 406 -10.72 16.04 15.60
CA GLY A 406 -9.90 15.75 14.43
C GLY A 406 -10.55 16.00 13.08
N PRO A 407 -11.76 15.50 12.81
CA PRO A 407 -12.47 15.77 11.55
C PRO A 407 -12.65 17.27 11.27
N PHE A 408 -12.97 18.07 12.30
CA PHE A 408 -13.21 19.50 12.18
C PHE A 408 -11.92 20.31 12.03
N ARG A 409 -10.81 19.84 12.63
CA ARG A 409 -9.45 20.35 12.33
C ARG A 409 -9.08 20.09 10.88
N PHE A 410 -9.37 18.87 10.40
CA PHE A 410 -9.09 18.49 9.02
C PHE A 410 -9.92 19.31 8.03
N ALA A 411 -11.21 19.53 8.29
CA ALA A 411 -12.09 20.36 7.46
C ALA A 411 -11.58 21.82 7.39
N LEU A 412 -11.12 22.38 8.52
CA LEU A 412 -10.50 23.70 8.57
C LEU A 412 -9.22 23.75 7.72
N THR A 413 -8.34 22.76 7.88
CA THR A 413 -7.12 22.65 7.07
C THR A 413 -7.43 22.53 5.58
N ALA A 414 -8.37 21.66 5.18
CA ALA A 414 -8.79 21.52 3.79
C ALA A 414 -9.27 22.87 3.19
N SER A 415 -10.05 23.62 3.95
CA SER A 415 -10.50 24.96 3.54
C SER A 415 -9.33 25.94 3.34
N LEU A 416 -8.36 25.95 4.25
CA LEU A 416 -7.17 26.80 4.16
C LEU A 416 -6.26 26.43 2.99
N LEU A 417 -6.15 25.13 2.67
CA LEU A 417 -5.42 24.66 1.48
C LEU A 417 -6.08 25.17 0.20
N THR A 418 -7.40 25.06 0.08
CA THR A 418 -8.13 25.51 -1.11
C THR A 418 -8.12 27.02 -1.31
N SER A 419 -7.98 27.81 -0.24
CA SER A 419 -7.99 29.28 -0.30
C SER A 419 -6.60 29.92 -0.37
N SER A 420 -5.52 29.14 -0.39
CA SER A 420 -4.15 29.67 -0.41
C SER A 420 -3.72 30.24 -1.76
N GLY A 421 -4.38 29.83 -2.84
CA GLY A 421 -3.96 30.13 -4.21
C GLY A 421 -2.76 29.31 -4.69
N LEU A 422 -2.21 28.42 -3.85
CA LEU A 422 -1.16 27.49 -4.23
C LEU A 422 -1.76 26.16 -4.73
N PRO A 423 -1.11 25.45 -5.66
CA PRO A 423 -1.56 24.13 -6.08
C PRO A 423 -1.46 23.13 -4.92
N VAL A 424 -2.42 22.19 -4.86
CA VAL A 424 -2.42 21.10 -3.87
C VAL A 424 -2.10 19.79 -4.59
N LEU A 425 -1.05 19.11 -4.14
CA LEU A 425 -0.58 17.84 -4.69
C LEU A 425 -0.85 16.71 -3.72
N LEU A 426 -1.21 15.54 -4.24
CA LEU A 426 -1.27 14.29 -3.49
C LEU A 426 -0.06 13.43 -3.82
N MET A 427 0.81 13.16 -2.84
CA MET A 427 1.89 12.19 -2.98
C MET A 427 1.46 10.85 -2.40
N ILE A 428 1.73 9.76 -3.12
CA ILE A 428 1.35 8.39 -2.72
C ILE A 428 2.61 7.55 -2.52
N THR A 429 2.80 6.99 -1.32
CA THR A 429 4.00 6.23 -0.95
C THR A 429 3.68 5.08 0.03
N HIS A 430 4.69 4.30 0.39
CA HIS A 430 4.61 3.31 1.48
C HIS A 430 5.09 3.90 2.82
N GLY A 431 4.63 3.34 3.94
CA GLY A 431 5.05 3.75 5.29
C GLY A 431 6.41 3.22 5.79
N LEU A 432 7.20 2.53 4.97
CA LEU A 432 8.44 1.85 5.41
C LEU A 432 9.67 2.77 5.62
N GLY A 433 9.59 4.07 5.30
CA GLY A 433 10.73 4.98 5.42
C GLY A 433 11.79 4.83 4.30
N GLY A 434 13.06 4.99 4.65
CA GLY A 434 14.20 4.77 3.75
C GLY A 434 14.39 5.81 2.64
N GLY A 435 14.98 5.38 1.51
CA GLY A 435 15.32 6.27 0.39
C GLY A 435 14.10 6.91 -0.28
N VAL A 436 12.97 6.20 -0.33
CA VAL A 436 11.71 6.71 -0.87
C VAL A 436 11.19 7.87 0.00
N GLN A 437 11.11 7.68 1.32
CA GLN A 437 10.66 8.73 2.24
C GLN A 437 11.57 9.96 2.16
N ARG A 438 12.89 9.75 2.15
CA ARG A 438 13.86 10.83 1.98
C ARG A 438 13.63 11.63 0.70
N HIS A 439 13.31 10.95 -0.41
CA HIS A 439 13.01 11.62 -1.67
C HIS A 439 11.73 12.45 -1.58
N VAL A 440 10.66 11.88 -1.04
CA VAL A 440 9.37 12.56 -0.81
C VAL A 440 9.55 13.80 0.06
N ASP A 441 10.20 13.67 1.22
CA ASP A 441 10.49 14.78 2.14
C ASP A 441 11.33 15.86 1.46
N GLY A 442 12.30 15.45 0.63
CA GLY A 442 13.13 16.35 -0.16
C GLY A 442 12.33 17.15 -1.19
N ILE A 443 11.29 16.56 -1.81
CA ILE A 443 10.39 17.29 -2.70
C ILE A 443 9.50 18.23 -1.88
N ILE A 444 8.89 17.75 -0.80
CA ILE A 444 8.02 18.55 0.09
C ILE A 444 8.77 19.80 0.55
N ALA A 445 10.00 19.65 1.06
CA ALA A 445 10.82 20.77 1.51
C ALA A 445 11.12 21.79 0.40
N ARG A 446 11.35 21.33 -0.84
CA ARG A 446 11.57 22.23 -1.99
C ARG A 446 10.29 22.93 -2.45
N LEU A 447 9.13 22.35 -2.19
CA LEU A 447 7.83 22.90 -2.55
C LEU A 447 7.28 23.90 -1.52
N ASP A 448 7.94 24.05 -0.37
CA ASP A 448 7.51 24.97 0.67
C ASP A 448 7.29 26.39 0.12
N GLY A 449 6.16 26.99 0.50
CA GLY A 449 5.69 28.29 -0.02
C GLY A 449 5.26 28.33 -1.50
N ARG A 450 5.35 27.23 -2.25
CA ARG A 450 5.02 27.17 -3.70
C ARG A 450 3.92 26.18 -4.04
N ALA A 451 3.71 25.17 -3.20
CA ALA A 451 2.61 24.22 -3.29
C ALA A 451 2.30 23.62 -1.92
N HIS A 452 1.08 23.09 -1.77
CA HIS A 452 0.73 22.24 -0.63
C HIS A 452 0.82 20.77 -1.01
N VAL A 453 1.26 19.94 -0.07
CA VAL A 453 1.33 18.49 -0.26
C VAL A 453 0.46 17.81 0.78
N LEU A 454 -0.37 16.88 0.29
CA LEU A 454 -1.00 15.83 1.08
C LEU A 454 -0.25 14.53 0.83
N LEU A 455 -0.06 13.72 1.86
CA LEU A 455 0.64 12.45 1.77
C LEU A 455 -0.32 11.29 2.06
N LEU A 456 -0.46 10.36 1.12
CA LEU A 456 -1.22 9.13 1.26
C LEU A 456 -0.27 7.95 1.38
N GLU A 457 -0.30 7.29 2.53
CA GLU A 457 0.60 6.18 2.85
C GLU A 457 -0.17 4.88 3.05
N SER A 458 0.46 3.75 2.74
CA SER A 458 -0.04 2.45 3.18
C SER A 458 -0.09 2.36 4.70
N SER A 459 -1.13 1.71 5.22
CA SER A 459 -1.33 1.51 6.65
C SER A 459 -2.00 0.16 6.90
N THR A 460 -1.89 -0.33 8.13
CA THR A 460 -2.56 -1.57 8.57
C THR A 460 -4.09 -1.47 8.58
N ARG A 461 -4.65 -0.27 8.48
CA ARG A 461 -6.09 0.02 8.37
C ARG A 461 -6.52 0.43 6.95
N GLY A 462 -5.68 0.18 5.92
CA GLY A 462 -5.90 0.62 4.53
C GLY A 462 -4.93 1.73 4.15
N ALA A 463 -5.41 2.94 3.83
CA ALA A 463 -4.56 4.08 3.54
C ALA A 463 -4.70 5.20 4.57
N ARG A 464 -3.60 5.90 4.86
CA ARG A 464 -3.53 7.04 5.78
C ARG A 464 -3.20 8.31 5.03
N LEU A 465 -4.10 9.29 5.07
CA LEU A 465 -3.92 10.63 4.51
C LEU A 465 -3.44 11.60 5.59
N SER A 466 -2.33 12.29 5.36
CA SER A 466 -1.73 13.27 6.29
C SER A 466 -1.37 14.59 5.61
N VAL A 467 -1.07 15.61 6.42
CA VAL A 467 -0.67 16.97 5.98
C VAL A 467 0.74 17.28 6.50
N PRO A 468 1.81 16.91 5.77
CA PRO A 468 3.19 17.02 6.27
C PRO A 468 3.61 18.43 6.71
N ALA A 469 3.07 19.48 6.10
CA ALA A 469 3.35 20.86 6.46
C ALA A 469 2.86 21.26 7.86
N LEU A 470 1.99 20.46 8.49
CA LEU A 470 1.44 20.68 9.83
C LEU A 470 1.76 19.49 10.74
N PRO A 471 2.93 19.49 11.42
CA PRO A 471 3.32 18.41 12.30
C PRO A 471 2.28 18.12 13.39
N GLY A 472 1.95 16.83 13.57
CA GLY A 472 0.95 16.37 14.53
C GLY A 472 -0.51 16.63 14.12
N HIS A 473 -0.76 17.21 12.94
CA HIS A 473 -2.13 17.36 12.43
C HIS A 473 -2.83 15.98 12.31
N PRO A 474 -4.12 15.86 12.63
CA PRO A 474 -4.87 14.62 12.51
C PRO A 474 -4.74 13.98 11.12
N SER A 475 -4.44 12.68 11.09
CA SER A 475 -4.44 11.90 9.86
C SER A 475 -5.79 11.19 9.67
N LEU A 476 -6.23 11.04 8.43
CA LEU A 476 -7.42 10.28 8.07
C LEU A 476 -7.01 8.88 7.60
N ALA A 477 -7.32 7.85 8.39
CA ALA A 477 -7.15 6.45 8.00
C ALA A 477 -8.46 5.88 7.44
N LEU A 478 -8.39 5.21 6.30
CA LEU A 478 -9.53 4.67 5.56
C LEU A 478 -9.25 3.25 5.05
N PRO A 479 -10.16 2.29 5.26
CA PRO A 479 -10.04 0.96 4.67
C PRO A 479 -10.25 1.01 3.15
N ALA A 480 -9.72 0.00 2.46
CA ALA A 480 -9.69 -0.06 0.99
C ALA A 480 -11.08 0.01 0.32
N ASP A 481 -12.12 -0.47 1.00
CA ASP A 481 -13.50 -0.45 0.51
C ASP A 481 -14.17 0.93 0.57
N ARG A 482 -13.55 1.91 1.23
CA ARG A 482 -14.05 3.30 1.37
C ARG A 482 -13.35 4.28 0.41
N LEU A 483 -12.92 3.82 -0.76
CA LEU A 483 -12.25 4.65 -1.78
C LEU A 483 -13.04 5.91 -2.17
N GLU A 484 -14.37 5.83 -2.28
CA GLU A 484 -15.21 6.97 -2.66
C GLU A 484 -15.17 8.11 -1.64
N ASP A 485 -14.98 7.76 -0.37
CA ASP A 485 -14.85 8.73 0.70
C ASP A 485 -13.50 9.43 0.65
N LEU A 486 -12.44 8.66 0.36
CA LEU A 486 -11.11 9.23 0.12
C LEU A 486 -11.14 10.22 -1.06
N VAL A 487 -11.78 9.85 -2.18
CA VAL A 487 -11.98 10.73 -3.34
C VAL A 487 -12.70 12.02 -2.93
N THR A 488 -13.74 11.91 -2.10
CA THR A 488 -14.54 13.06 -1.65
C THR A 488 -13.70 14.03 -0.81
N VAL A 489 -12.91 13.51 0.15
CA VAL A 489 -12.02 14.34 0.98
C VAL A 489 -10.92 14.99 0.15
N LEU A 490 -10.26 14.25 -0.75
CA LEU A 490 -9.20 14.79 -1.60
C LEU A 490 -9.70 15.89 -2.54
N ARG A 491 -10.94 15.77 -3.05
CA ARG A 491 -11.61 16.85 -3.80
C ARG A 491 -11.88 18.07 -2.92
N ALA A 492 -12.32 17.87 -1.68
CA ALA A 492 -12.53 18.96 -0.73
C ALA A 492 -11.23 19.68 -0.36
N CYS A 493 -10.09 18.99 -0.38
CA CYS A 493 -8.78 19.61 -0.24
C CYS A 493 -8.28 20.33 -1.51
N GLY A 494 -8.98 20.21 -2.64
CA GLY A 494 -8.59 20.85 -3.90
C GLY A 494 -7.36 20.23 -4.57
N VAL A 495 -7.17 18.90 -4.44
CA VAL A 495 -6.07 18.19 -5.12
C VAL A 495 -6.15 18.40 -6.63
N GLN A 496 -5.05 18.86 -7.23
CA GLN A 496 -4.92 19.18 -8.66
C GLN A 496 -3.96 18.27 -9.41
N ARG A 497 -3.12 17.51 -8.69
CA ARG A 497 -2.14 16.58 -9.26
C ARG A 497 -1.82 15.47 -8.28
N VAL A 498 -1.61 14.25 -8.79
CA VAL A 498 -1.15 13.09 -8.01
C VAL A 498 0.29 12.77 -8.38
N HIS A 499 1.12 12.36 -7.43
CA HIS A 499 2.46 11.84 -7.68
C HIS A 499 2.64 10.52 -6.96
N VAL A 500 2.69 9.44 -7.73
CA VAL A 500 2.89 8.08 -7.24
C VAL A 500 4.39 7.83 -7.10
N HIS A 501 4.84 7.45 -5.90
CA HIS A 501 6.21 7.04 -5.63
C HIS A 501 6.32 5.52 -5.51
N ASN A 502 5.56 4.92 -4.59
CA ASN A 502 5.61 3.48 -4.39
C ASN A 502 4.26 2.98 -3.86
N LEU A 503 3.80 1.84 -4.39
CA LEU A 503 2.52 1.22 -4.03
C LEU A 503 2.68 0.00 -3.13
N LEU A 504 3.90 -0.28 -2.64
CA LEU A 504 4.16 -1.42 -1.78
C LEU A 504 3.33 -1.34 -0.49
N GLY A 505 2.54 -2.39 -0.23
CA GLY A 505 1.60 -2.47 0.89
C GLY A 505 0.35 -1.61 0.75
N MET A 506 0.11 -0.98 -0.41
CA MET A 506 -1.07 -0.15 -0.63
C MET A 506 -2.27 -1.03 -1.02
N ASP A 507 -3.26 -1.11 -0.14
CA ASP A 507 -4.48 -1.90 -0.37
C ASP A 507 -5.59 -1.11 -1.08
N VAL A 508 -5.50 0.23 -1.09
CA VAL A 508 -6.42 1.07 -1.87
C VAL A 508 -6.12 0.91 -3.36
N ASP A 509 -7.17 0.78 -4.17
CA ASP A 509 -7.07 0.78 -5.63
C ASP A 509 -6.66 2.18 -6.13
N VAL A 510 -5.35 2.43 -6.20
CA VAL A 510 -4.79 3.73 -6.59
C VAL A 510 -5.09 4.08 -8.04
N GLN A 511 -5.18 3.08 -8.93
CA GLN A 511 -5.55 3.33 -10.31
C GLN A 511 -6.95 3.94 -10.37
N ARG A 512 -7.91 3.29 -9.72
CA ARG A 512 -9.27 3.82 -9.63
C ARG A 512 -9.33 5.17 -8.89
N LEU A 513 -8.53 5.36 -7.84
CA LEU A 513 -8.43 6.65 -7.15
C LEU A 513 -8.04 7.78 -8.12
N VAL A 514 -6.99 7.58 -8.92
CA VAL A 514 -6.53 8.57 -9.91
C VAL A 514 -7.61 8.83 -10.97
N HIS A 515 -8.25 7.77 -11.48
CA HIS A 515 -9.33 7.88 -12.46
C HIS A 515 -10.51 8.68 -11.91
N ARG A 516 -10.87 8.44 -10.64
CA ARG A 516 -11.97 9.12 -9.96
C ARG A 516 -11.64 10.56 -9.58
N LEU A 517 -10.41 10.87 -9.19
CA LEU A 517 -9.98 12.26 -8.99
C LEU A 517 -9.96 13.03 -10.31
N ASN A 518 -9.63 12.34 -11.40
CA ASN A 518 -9.62 12.89 -12.74
C ASN A 518 -8.68 14.11 -12.86
N VAL A 519 -7.48 13.96 -12.30
CA VAL A 519 -6.39 14.95 -12.33
C VAL A 519 -5.15 14.30 -12.93
N PRO A 520 -4.22 15.07 -13.53
CA PRO A 520 -2.96 14.50 -14.02
C PRO A 520 -2.17 13.85 -12.89
N PHE A 521 -1.41 12.80 -13.23
CA PHE A 521 -0.50 12.18 -12.28
C PHE A 521 0.89 11.90 -12.84
N ASP A 522 1.86 11.90 -11.95
CA ASP A 522 3.26 11.57 -12.21
C ASP A 522 3.65 10.28 -11.49
N LEU A 523 4.68 9.61 -11.99
CA LEU A 523 5.30 8.44 -11.36
C LEU A 523 6.78 8.72 -11.13
N THR A 524 7.33 8.41 -9.96
CA THR A 524 8.79 8.24 -9.78
C THR A 524 9.12 6.76 -9.68
N VAL A 525 10.12 6.30 -10.43
CA VAL A 525 10.56 4.91 -10.38
C VAL A 525 11.44 4.65 -9.17
N HIS A 526 10.93 3.82 -8.26
CA HIS A 526 11.63 3.30 -7.10
C HIS A 526 11.70 1.78 -7.14
N ASP A 527 12.87 1.22 -6.82
CA ASP A 527 13.11 -0.18 -6.45
C ASP A 527 12.39 -1.25 -7.31
N TYR A 528 12.19 -1.01 -8.61
CA TYR A 528 11.56 -1.90 -9.61
C TYR A 528 10.31 -2.71 -9.19
N TYR A 529 9.58 -2.31 -8.15
CA TYR A 529 8.42 -3.05 -7.62
C TYR A 529 7.39 -3.34 -8.72
N ALA A 530 7.10 -2.35 -9.56
CA ALA A 530 6.16 -2.49 -10.66
C ALA A 530 6.64 -3.45 -11.76
N LEU A 531 7.96 -3.68 -11.90
CA LEU A 531 8.55 -4.58 -12.89
C LEU A 531 8.76 -6.01 -12.36
N CYS A 532 9.03 -6.16 -11.06
CA CYS A 532 9.34 -7.43 -10.42
C CYS A 532 8.85 -7.48 -8.97
N PRO A 533 8.13 -8.53 -8.56
CA PRO A 533 7.62 -8.66 -7.20
C PRO A 533 8.71 -8.90 -6.15
N GLN A 534 9.94 -9.25 -6.56
CA GLN A 534 11.09 -9.33 -5.67
C GLN A 534 11.66 -7.96 -5.30
N VAL A 535 11.13 -6.88 -5.90
CA VAL A 535 11.54 -5.48 -5.70
C VAL A 535 12.96 -5.24 -6.25
N ASN A 536 13.96 -5.89 -5.67
CA ASN A 536 15.36 -5.65 -5.96
C ASN A 536 15.98 -6.46 -7.12
N LEU A 537 15.18 -7.18 -7.92
CA LEU A 537 15.69 -8.02 -9.02
C LEU A 537 16.70 -9.10 -8.59
N LEU A 538 16.65 -9.54 -7.32
CA LEU A 538 17.50 -10.59 -6.78
C LEU A 538 16.76 -11.94 -6.67
N PRO A 539 17.28 -13.03 -7.27
CA PRO A 539 16.75 -14.38 -7.11
C PRO A 539 17.36 -15.09 -5.89
N LEU A 540 16.70 -16.13 -5.39
CA LEU A 540 17.28 -17.07 -4.43
C LEU A 540 17.89 -18.29 -5.16
N PRO A 541 18.94 -18.93 -4.59
CA PRO A 541 19.65 -18.56 -3.35
C PRO A 541 20.81 -17.57 -3.57
N THR A 542 21.17 -17.26 -4.82
CA THR A 542 22.40 -16.53 -5.15
C THR A 542 22.40 -15.08 -4.65
N GLN A 543 21.22 -14.44 -4.54
CA GLN A 543 21.05 -13.04 -4.14
C GLN A 543 21.94 -12.04 -4.92
N LEU A 544 22.25 -12.38 -6.17
CA LEU A 544 22.92 -11.51 -7.14
C LEU A 544 21.93 -11.11 -8.22
N TYR A 545 22.07 -9.90 -8.77
CA TYR A 545 21.22 -9.41 -9.86
C TYR A 545 20.98 -10.48 -10.93
N CYS A 546 19.70 -10.77 -11.19
CA CYS A 546 19.28 -11.90 -12.01
C CYS A 546 19.56 -11.74 -13.52
N ASN A 547 20.02 -10.58 -13.98
CA ASN A 547 20.06 -10.20 -15.39
C ASN A 547 18.71 -10.23 -16.10
N GLU A 548 17.61 -10.09 -15.35
CA GLU A 548 16.24 -9.95 -15.89
C GLU A 548 15.88 -11.06 -16.90
N PRO A 549 15.78 -12.32 -16.44
CA PRO A 549 15.55 -13.45 -17.32
C PRO A 549 14.19 -13.35 -18.04
N GLY A 550 14.01 -14.20 -19.05
CA GLY A 550 12.70 -14.37 -19.70
C GLY A 550 11.61 -14.84 -18.72
N MET A 551 10.36 -14.90 -19.20
CA MET A 551 9.19 -15.17 -18.36
C MET A 551 9.32 -16.44 -17.51
N ASP A 552 9.89 -17.52 -18.07
CA ASP A 552 10.12 -18.78 -17.35
C ASP A 552 11.05 -18.61 -16.16
N GLY A 553 12.16 -17.89 -16.33
CA GLY A 553 13.10 -17.64 -15.24
C GLY A 553 12.47 -16.79 -14.13
N CYS A 554 11.68 -15.78 -14.50
CA CYS A 554 10.94 -14.99 -13.51
C CYS A 554 9.86 -15.81 -12.78
N ASN A 555 9.11 -16.64 -13.50
CA ASN A 555 8.06 -17.47 -12.91
C ASN A 555 8.62 -18.59 -12.02
N ALA A 556 9.76 -19.19 -12.41
CA ALA A 556 10.50 -20.10 -11.54
C ALA A 556 10.96 -19.40 -10.25
N CYS A 557 11.42 -18.15 -10.35
CA CYS A 557 11.79 -17.35 -9.19
C CYS A 557 10.58 -17.03 -8.29
N ILE A 558 9.44 -16.63 -8.87
CA ILE A 558 8.19 -16.37 -8.13
C ILE A 558 7.67 -17.64 -7.45
N ALA A 559 7.72 -18.79 -8.13
CA ALA A 559 7.30 -20.07 -7.56
C ALA A 559 8.17 -20.47 -6.36
N ALA A 560 9.49 -20.25 -6.45
CA ALA A 560 10.41 -20.51 -5.35
C ALA A 560 10.29 -19.51 -4.19
N ARG A 561 9.94 -18.25 -4.51
CA ARG A 561 9.77 -17.16 -3.54
C ARG A 561 8.53 -16.33 -3.87
N PRO A 562 7.33 -16.79 -3.45
CA PRO A 562 6.12 -15.99 -3.59
C PRO A 562 6.31 -14.68 -2.82
N SER A 563 6.00 -13.56 -3.46
CA SER A 563 6.21 -12.23 -2.86
C SER A 563 5.11 -11.28 -3.29
N HIS A 564 4.58 -10.49 -2.34
CA HIS A 564 3.57 -9.47 -2.57
C HIS A 564 2.31 -9.97 -3.34
N GLY A 565 1.93 -11.23 -3.14
CA GLY A 565 0.78 -11.84 -3.82
C GLY A 565 0.96 -12.09 -5.32
N ALA A 566 2.19 -11.99 -5.85
CA ALA A 566 2.47 -12.24 -7.26
C ALA A 566 2.18 -13.69 -7.65
N ARG A 567 1.41 -13.85 -8.73
CA ARG A 567 0.97 -15.16 -9.27
C ARG A 567 1.90 -15.64 -10.37
N ASP A 568 2.26 -14.72 -11.24
CA ASP A 568 3.19 -14.88 -12.36
C ASP A 568 3.64 -13.49 -12.82
N ILE A 569 4.75 -13.44 -13.55
CA ILE A 569 5.38 -12.18 -13.96
C ILE A 569 4.58 -11.41 -15.01
N LEU A 570 3.77 -12.09 -15.83
CA LEU A 570 3.00 -11.48 -16.91
C LEU A 570 1.81 -10.73 -16.33
N THR A 571 1.03 -11.39 -15.46
CA THR A 571 -0.08 -10.75 -14.74
C THR A 571 0.44 -9.62 -13.86
N TRP A 572 1.56 -9.83 -13.15
CA TRP A 572 2.20 -8.79 -12.34
C TRP A 572 2.47 -7.54 -13.18
N ARG A 573 3.26 -7.64 -14.25
CA ARG A 573 3.61 -6.48 -15.07
C ARG A 573 2.39 -5.85 -15.74
N ALA A 574 1.42 -6.64 -16.19
CA ALA A 574 0.19 -6.13 -16.81
C ALA A 574 -0.64 -5.29 -15.84
N GLU A 575 -0.86 -5.77 -14.61
CA GLU A 575 -1.62 -5.06 -13.59
C GLU A 575 -0.91 -3.81 -13.05
N ARG A 576 0.40 -3.63 -13.33
CA ARG A 576 1.18 -2.46 -12.89
C ARG A 576 1.56 -1.53 -14.03
N ALA A 577 1.36 -1.93 -15.29
CA ALA A 577 1.74 -1.15 -16.47
C ALA A 577 1.04 0.22 -16.55
N TRP A 578 -0.16 0.35 -15.97
CA TRP A 578 -0.89 1.62 -15.93
C TRP A 578 -0.09 2.74 -15.27
N GLN A 579 0.72 2.43 -14.26
CA GLN A 579 1.55 3.40 -13.54
C GLN A 579 2.47 4.17 -14.50
N PHE A 580 2.92 3.52 -15.58
CA PHE A 580 3.81 4.11 -16.57
C PHE A 580 3.04 4.65 -17.78
N ARG A 581 2.06 3.91 -18.26
CA ARG A 581 1.35 4.21 -19.51
C ARG A 581 0.33 5.33 -19.38
N GLU A 582 -0.25 5.49 -18.20
CA GLU A 582 -1.27 6.51 -17.93
C GLU A 582 -0.68 7.76 -17.26
N ALA A 583 0.55 7.67 -16.72
CA ALA A 583 1.24 8.82 -16.14
C ALA A 583 1.50 9.89 -17.20
N GLU A 584 1.36 11.16 -16.80
CA GLU A 584 1.76 12.29 -17.64
C GLU A 584 3.29 12.34 -17.77
N ARG A 585 4.00 12.03 -16.68
CA ARG A 585 5.46 12.01 -16.60
C ARG A 585 5.93 10.82 -15.75
N VAL A 586 6.98 10.14 -16.21
CA VAL A 586 7.67 9.09 -15.45
C VAL A 586 9.09 9.56 -15.13
N PHE A 587 9.39 9.84 -13.88
CA PHE A 587 10.71 10.27 -13.43
C PHE A 587 11.59 9.06 -13.13
N CYS A 588 12.63 8.88 -13.95
CA CYS A 588 13.66 7.87 -13.75
C CYS A 588 14.85 8.51 -13.03
N PRO A 589 15.27 8.03 -11.85
CA PRO A 589 16.38 8.64 -11.12
C PRO A 589 17.77 8.45 -11.76
N SER A 590 17.88 7.57 -12.75
CA SER A 590 19.13 7.23 -13.45
C SER A 590 18.85 6.80 -14.90
N HIS A 591 19.89 6.83 -15.74
CA HIS A 591 19.80 6.30 -17.10
C HIS A 591 19.67 4.78 -17.09
N ASP A 592 20.28 4.07 -16.13
CA ASP A 592 20.07 2.62 -15.95
C ASP A 592 18.60 2.29 -15.66
N ALA A 593 17.92 3.07 -14.81
CA ALA A 593 16.49 2.89 -14.55
C ALA A 593 15.65 3.09 -15.82
N LEU A 594 15.94 4.13 -16.61
CA LEU A 594 15.27 4.37 -17.90
C LEU A 594 15.50 3.21 -18.87
N ALA A 595 16.74 2.80 -19.06
CA ALA A 595 17.10 1.71 -19.98
C ALA A 595 16.41 0.39 -19.62
N ARG A 596 16.11 0.15 -18.34
CA ARG A 596 15.31 -1.01 -17.91
C ARG A 596 13.85 -0.86 -18.28
N LEU A 597 13.24 0.30 -18.09
CA LEU A 597 11.86 0.54 -18.55
C LEU A 597 11.70 0.36 -20.06
N GLU A 598 12.70 0.77 -20.85
CA GLU A 598 12.71 0.62 -22.30
C GLU A 598 12.61 -0.86 -22.71
N ARG A 599 13.32 -1.77 -22.00
CA ARG A 599 13.26 -3.23 -22.26
C ARG A 599 11.85 -3.80 -22.11
N TYR A 600 11.01 -3.17 -21.29
CA TYR A 600 9.62 -3.58 -21.06
C TYR A 600 8.60 -2.74 -21.84
N GLY A 601 9.03 -1.76 -22.64
CA GLY A 601 8.13 -0.86 -23.37
C GLY A 601 7.31 0.03 -22.43
N LEU A 602 7.92 0.52 -21.35
CA LEU A 602 7.28 1.36 -20.32
C LEU A 602 7.94 2.74 -20.20
N ALA A 603 8.78 3.14 -21.16
CA ALA A 603 9.57 4.36 -21.13
C ALA A 603 8.98 5.54 -21.93
N ASP A 604 7.79 5.40 -22.52
CA ASP A 604 7.23 6.39 -23.46
C ASP A 604 7.12 7.82 -22.86
N GLN A 605 6.82 7.92 -21.57
CA GLN A 605 6.68 9.19 -20.83
C GLN A 605 7.87 9.45 -19.89
N ALA A 606 8.96 8.68 -20.04
CA ALA A 606 10.06 8.71 -19.10
C ALA A 606 11.03 9.88 -19.36
N VAL A 607 11.48 10.48 -18.27
CA VAL A 607 12.43 11.58 -18.21
C VAL A 607 13.46 11.24 -17.13
N VAL A 608 14.73 11.42 -17.43
CA VAL A 608 15.79 11.22 -16.42
C VAL A 608 15.82 12.43 -15.50
N VAL A 609 15.55 12.20 -14.22
CA VAL A 609 15.52 13.22 -13.16
C VAL A 609 16.16 12.66 -11.88
N PRO A 610 17.42 12.98 -11.57
CA PRO A 610 18.07 12.49 -10.36
C PRO A 610 17.34 12.99 -9.11
N HIS A 611 17.36 12.20 -8.03
CA HIS A 611 16.69 12.57 -6.79
C HIS A 611 17.30 13.81 -6.12
N GLU A 612 18.60 14.02 -6.28
CA GLU A 612 19.30 15.23 -5.82
C GLU A 612 20.51 15.53 -6.70
N ALA A 613 20.85 16.81 -6.81
CA ALA A 613 22.14 17.27 -7.30
C ALA A 613 23.23 17.00 -6.26
N VAL A 614 24.46 16.77 -6.71
CA VAL A 614 25.61 16.55 -5.83
C VAL A 614 26.74 17.50 -6.22
N ASP A 615 27.14 18.35 -5.28
CA ASP A 615 28.34 19.17 -5.41
C ASP A 615 29.57 18.28 -5.17
N ALA A 616 30.28 17.91 -6.24
CA ALA A 616 31.45 17.05 -6.14
C ALA A 616 32.64 17.82 -5.54
N ALA A 617 33.10 17.40 -4.36
CA ALA A 617 34.34 17.92 -3.79
C ALA A 617 35.57 17.41 -4.57
N PRO A 618 36.64 18.21 -4.66
CA PRO A 618 37.91 17.75 -5.24
C PRO A 618 38.40 16.49 -4.53
N VAL A 619 38.88 15.52 -5.30
CA VAL A 619 39.29 14.23 -4.74
C VAL A 619 40.54 14.38 -3.88
N ARG A 620 40.48 13.87 -2.65
CA ARG A 620 41.54 13.86 -1.65
C ARG A 620 42.01 12.44 -1.41
N ALA A 621 42.89 11.96 -2.29
CA ALA A 621 43.55 10.67 -2.12
C ALA A 621 44.73 10.82 -1.13
N ALA A 622 44.76 9.99 -0.09
CA ALA A 622 45.85 9.93 0.88
C ALA A 622 46.36 8.51 1.01
N ALA A 623 47.69 8.35 1.01
CA ALA A 623 48.32 7.06 1.26
C ALA A 623 48.14 6.62 2.73
N PRO A 624 47.91 5.32 2.99
CA PRO A 624 47.91 4.78 4.35
C PRO A 624 49.25 5.02 5.06
N ARG A 625 49.24 5.84 6.11
CA ARG A 625 50.48 6.17 6.87
C ARG A 625 51.00 5.00 7.70
N ASP A 626 50.11 4.15 8.18
CA ASP A 626 50.41 2.96 8.98
C ASP A 626 50.41 1.66 8.14
N GLY A 627 50.33 1.79 6.81
CA GLY A 627 50.30 0.67 5.86
C GLY A 627 48.95 -0.04 5.71
N ARG A 628 47.93 0.32 6.52
CA ARG A 628 46.61 -0.34 6.51
C ARG A 628 45.58 0.45 5.70
N LEU A 629 44.95 -0.19 4.73
CA LEU A 629 43.85 0.41 3.98
C LEU A 629 42.56 0.40 4.81
N ARG A 630 42.24 1.53 5.43
CA ARG A 630 40.91 1.80 6.01
C ARG A 630 39.84 1.99 4.92
N ILE A 631 38.83 1.12 4.94
CA ILE A 631 37.70 1.07 4.01
C ILE A 631 36.42 1.39 4.78
N ALA A 632 35.61 2.31 4.27
CA ALA A 632 34.30 2.62 4.85
C ALA A 632 33.15 2.11 3.99
N VAL A 633 32.15 1.47 4.62
CA VAL A 633 30.84 1.15 4.03
C VAL A 633 29.80 2.02 4.74
N LEU A 634 28.87 2.63 3.99
CA LEU A 634 27.96 3.64 4.54
C LEU A 634 26.49 3.17 4.57
N GLY A 635 25.80 3.47 5.68
CA GLY A 635 24.36 3.28 5.84
C GLY A 635 23.96 1.91 6.38
N VAL A 636 22.69 1.54 6.18
CA VAL A 636 22.17 0.22 6.56
C VAL A 636 22.69 -0.83 5.60
N LEU A 637 23.46 -1.80 6.11
CA LEU A 637 24.08 -2.86 5.32
C LEU A 637 23.15 -4.09 5.26
N ALA A 638 22.32 -4.11 4.22
CA ALA A 638 21.40 -5.18 3.90
C ALA A 638 22.00 -6.21 2.93
N ASP A 639 21.39 -7.40 2.83
CA ASP A 639 21.81 -8.47 1.89
C ASP A 639 21.99 -7.94 0.45
N HIS A 640 21.03 -7.15 -0.04
CA HIS A 640 21.04 -6.54 -1.38
C HIS A 640 22.08 -5.42 -1.56
N LYS A 641 22.57 -4.84 -0.45
CA LYS A 641 23.64 -3.84 -0.44
C LYS A 641 25.03 -4.46 -0.26
N GLY A 642 25.12 -5.78 -0.34
CA GLY A 642 26.39 -6.51 -0.31
C GLY A 642 26.81 -6.99 1.09
N ALA A 643 25.89 -7.09 2.05
CA ALA A 643 26.20 -7.56 3.41
C ALA A 643 27.01 -8.86 3.44
N ARG A 644 26.63 -9.84 2.61
CA ARG A 644 27.34 -11.13 2.50
C ARG A 644 28.75 -10.98 1.93
N THR A 645 28.92 -10.10 0.95
CA THR A 645 30.23 -9.79 0.35
C THR A 645 31.13 -9.11 1.38
N VAL A 646 30.61 -8.11 2.10
CA VAL A 646 31.35 -7.41 3.16
C VAL A 646 31.75 -8.39 4.26
N ALA A 647 30.84 -9.25 4.71
CA ALA A 647 31.12 -10.26 5.72
C ALA A 647 32.22 -11.22 5.29
N ALA A 648 32.12 -11.77 4.08
CA ALA A 648 33.12 -12.70 3.55
C ALA A 648 34.49 -12.04 3.35
N VAL A 649 34.53 -10.79 2.85
CA VAL A 649 35.78 -10.04 2.72
C VAL A 649 36.38 -9.72 4.08
N ALA A 650 35.57 -9.31 5.07
CA ALA A 650 36.06 -9.01 6.42
C ALA A 650 36.68 -10.25 7.09
N GLU A 651 36.09 -11.44 6.90
CA GLU A 651 36.62 -12.70 7.44
C GLU A 651 37.91 -13.17 6.74
N GLN A 652 38.11 -12.81 5.46
CA GLN A 652 39.23 -13.28 4.63
C GLN A 652 40.38 -12.28 4.51
N ALA A 653 40.11 -10.98 4.64
CA ALA A 653 41.12 -9.94 4.49
C ALA A 653 42.16 -9.99 5.62
N ASP A 654 43.42 -9.73 5.28
CA ASP A 654 44.50 -9.66 6.27
C ASP A 654 44.36 -8.39 7.13
N PRO A 655 44.11 -8.51 8.44
CA PRO A 655 43.96 -7.35 9.33
C PRO A 655 45.26 -6.53 9.48
N ALA A 656 46.42 -7.08 9.09
CA ALA A 656 47.67 -6.32 9.02
C ALA A 656 47.72 -5.34 7.84
N THR A 657 46.82 -5.49 6.85
CA THR A 657 46.82 -4.68 5.62
C THR A 657 45.51 -3.93 5.37
N THR A 658 44.39 -4.37 5.95
CA THR A 658 43.05 -3.86 5.66
C THR A 658 42.24 -3.70 6.94
N GLU A 659 41.49 -2.60 7.03
CA GLU A 659 40.57 -2.33 8.15
C GLU A 659 39.21 -1.89 7.58
N ILE A 660 38.13 -2.54 7.98
CA ILE A 660 36.78 -2.28 7.45
C ILE A 660 35.90 -1.64 8.53
N HIS A 661 35.29 -0.51 8.18
CA HIS A 661 34.36 0.22 9.02
C HIS A 661 32.99 0.32 8.35
N LEU A 662 31.95 -0.16 9.03
CA LEU A 662 30.57 0.12 8.70
C LEU A 662 30.12 1.36 9.49
N ILE A 663 29.96 2.48 8.78
CA ILE A 663 29.33 3.69 9.32
C ILE A 663 27.82 3.52 9.13
N GLY A 664 27.16 2.93 10.12
CA GLY A 664 25.76 2.53 10.08
C GLY A 664 25.50 1.26 10.88
N GLU A 665 24.46 0.54 10.48
CA GLU A 665 23.98 -0.66 11.15
C GLU A 665 23.76 -1.82 10.17
N THR A 666 23.73 -3.04 10.68
CA THR A 666 23.48 -4.27 9.91
C THR A 666 22.04 -4.74 10.12
N GLU A 667 21.46 -5.43 9.12
CA GLU A 667 20.20 -6.16 9.33
C GLU A 667 20.38 -7.38 10.27
N GLU A 668 19.28 -7.89 10.84
CA GLU A 668 19.30 -8.98 11.82
C GLU A 668 19.96 -10.28 11.29
N ASN A 669 19.87 -10.52 10.00
CA ASN A 669 20.40 -11.69 9.30
C ASN A 669 21.90 -11.57 8.94
N PHE A 670 22.58 -10.49 9.35
CA PHE A 670 24.00 -10.32 9.09
C PHE A 670 24.86 -11.43 9.75
N PRO A 671 25.88 -11.98 9.07
CA PRO A 671 26.76 -13.02 9.64
C PRO A 671 27.49 -12.54 10.91
N LYS A 672 27.05 -13.03 12.08
CA LYS A 672 27.63 -12.66 13.38
C LYS A 672 29.14 -12.89 13.51
N PRO A 673 29.77 -13.95 12.94
CA PRO A 673 31.21 -14.14 13.02
C PRO A 673 32.00 -12.97 12.40
N ALA A 674 31.55 -12.42 11.27
CA ALA A 674 32.18 -11.30 10.60
C ALA A 674 32.28 -10.04 11.46
N LEU A 675 31.36 -9.82 12.41
CA LEU A 675 31.40 -8.65 13.31
C LEU A 675 32.69 -8.55 14.16
N LYS A 676 33.46 -9.64 14.29
CA LYS A 676 34.78 -9.62 14.95
C LYS A 676 35.87 -8.97 14.09
N HIS A 677 35.61 -8.79 12.79
CA HIS A 677 36.56 -8.37 11.77
C HIS A 677 36.23 -6.99 11.16
N LEU A 678 35.14 -6.34 11.59
CA LEU A 678 34.78 -4.99 11.17
C LEU A 678 34.31 -4.13 12.36
N THR A 679 34.49 -2.81 12.24
CA THR A 679 33.99 -1.84 13.23
C THR A 679 32.63 -1.31 12.79
N VAL A 680 31.62 -1.34 13.66
CA VAL A 680 30.26 -0.85 13.38
C VAL A 680 29.96 0.36 14.27
N THR A 681 29.58 1.50 13.69
CA THR A 681 29.26 2.71 14.47
C THR A 681 27.86 2.68 15.09
N GLY A 682 26.97 1.85 14.54
CA GLY A 682 25.54 1.87 14.85
C GLY A 682 24.77 2.93 14.06
N HIS A 683 23.47 3.00 14.33
CA HIS A 683 22.57 3.97 13.73
C HIS A 683 23.07 5.41 13.94
N TYR A 684 22.99 6.24 12.90
CA TYR A 684 23.44 7.64 12.95
C TYR A 684 22.40 8.59 12.36
N GLN A 685 22.33 9.79 12.93
CA GLN A 685 21.64 10.92 12.31
C GLN A 685 22.52 11.47 11.18
N GLU A 686 21.92 11.77 10.03
CA GLU A 686 22.67 12.16 8.83
C GLU A 686 23.64 13.34 9.06
N ALA A 687 23.25 14.32 9.88
CA ALA A 687 24.10 15.47 10.21
C ALA A 687 25.43 15.07 10.88
N ALA A 688 25.49 13.89 11.51
CA ALA A 688 26.71 13.36 12.13
C ALA A 688 27.63 12.63 11.14
N LEU A 689 27.14 12.26 9.95
CA LEU A 689 27.90 11.45 8.99
C LEU A 689 29.24 12.08 8.57
N PRO A 690 29.35 13.40 8.29
CA PRO A 690 30.65 14.00 7.98
C PRO A 690 31.67 13.85 9.11
N GLY A 691 31.25 14.04 10.37
CA GLY A 691 32.10 13.86 11.54
C GLY A 691 32.51 12.40 11.76
N LEU A 692 31.62 11.45 11.48
CA LEU A 692 31.94 10.02 11.53
C LEU A 692 32.99 9.64 10.47
N ILE A 693 32.81 10.11 9.23
CA ILE A 693 33.80 9.90 8.15
C ILE A 693 35.15 10.51 8.54
N GLU A 694 35.16 11.73 9.08
CA GLU A 694 36.40 12.38 9.52
C GLU A 694 37.08 11.63 10.67
N SER A 695 36.31 11.14 11.64
CA SER A 695 36.85 10.39 12.80
C SER A 695 37.51 9.07 12.41
N ILE A 696 36.95 8.37 11.43
CA ILE A 696 37.50 7.11 10.92
C ILE A 696 38.67 7.37 9.97
N ALA A 697 38.62 8.50 9.24
CA ALA A 697 39.56 8.89 8.20
C ALA A 697 39.82 7.75 7.18
N PRO A 698 38.78 7.19 6.53
CA PRO A 698 38.93 6.11 5.58
C PRO A 698 39.67 6.58 4.32
N HIS A 699 40.40 5.67 3.68
CA HIS A 699 41.11 5.94 2.44
C HIS A 699 40.23 5.71 1.21
N VAL A 700 39.22 4.85 1.32
CA VAL A 700 38.26 4.54 0.25
C VAL A 700 36.89 4.26 0.85
N ILE A 701 35.84 4.69 0.15
CA ILE A 701 34.45 4.32 0.46
C ILE A 701 34.01 3.22 -0.51
N TRP A 702 33.42 2.15 0.03
CA TRP A 702 33.07 0.94 -0.70
C TRP A 702 31.55 0.74 -0.81
N PHE A 703 31.08 0.51 -2.04
CA PHE A 703 29.69 0.22 -2.40
C PHE A 703 29.56 -1.16 -3.09
N PRO A 704 29.41 -2.26 -2.34
CA PRO A 704 29.34 -3.63 -2.87
C PRO A 704 27.95 -4.09 -3.29
N ALA A 705 27.05 -3.18 -3.69
CA ALA A 705 25.65 -3.54 -3.93
C ALA A 705 25.53 -4.65 -5.01
N SER A 706 24.74 -5.68 -4.70
CA SER A 706 24.54 -6.84 -5.59
C SER A 706 23.36 -6.68 -6.54
N TRP A 707 22.66 -5.54 -6.45
CA TRP A 707 21.49 -5.17 -7.22
C TRP A 707 21.66 -3.81 -7.90
N PRO A 708 20.91 -3.53 -8.96
CA PRO A 708 21.00 -2.25 -9.67
C PRO A 708 20.24 -1.15 -8.94
N GLU A 709 20.87 -0.51 -7.94
CA GLU A 709 20.27 0.64 -7.24
C GLU A 709 19.73 1.67 -8.24
N THR A 710 18.46 2.04 -8.08
CA THR A 710 17.84 3.12 -8.88
C THR A 710 18.48 4.47 -8.56
N PHE A 711 18.82 4.68 -7.29
CA PHE A 711 19.57 5.83 -6.79
C PHE A 711 20.22 5.52 -5.43
N SER A 712 21.33 6.20 -5.10
CA SER A 712 22.06 5.99 -3.85
C SER A 712 22.41 7.31 -3.16
N TYR A 713 21.78 7.59 -2.01
CA TYR A 713 22.04 8.81 -1.23
C TYR A 713 23.38 8.77 -0.49
N THR A 714 23.80 7.59 -0.03
CA THR A 714 25.11 7.40 0.59
C THR A 714 26.23 7.63 -0.42
N LEU A 715 26.02 7.30 -1.70
CA LEU A 715 26.94 7.68 -2.78
C LEU A 715 27.07 9.20 -2.92
N SER A 716 25.97 9.95 -2.85
CA SER A 716 26.03 11.42 -2.88
C SER A 716 26.93 11.97 -1.78
N ARG A 717 26.81 11.43 -0.56
CA ARG A 717 27.65 11.81 0.58
C ARG A 717 29.12 11.39 0.39
N ALA A 718 29.38 10.25 -0.23
CA ALA A 718 30.74 9.82 -0.59
C ALA A 718 31.38 10.70 -1.68
N ILE A 719 30.60 11.13 -2.68
CA ILE A 719 31.09 12.07 -3.71
C ILE A 719 31.42 13.42 -3.07
N ALA A 720 30.53 13.92 -2.20
CA ALA A 720 30.71 15.20 -1.50
C ALA A 720 31.87 15.20 -0.49
N SER A 721 32.29 14.03 0.03
CA SER A 721 33.45 13.94 0.94
C SER A 721 34.79 14.09 0.22
N GLY A 722 34.81 13.92 -1.12
CA GLY A 722 36.04 13.94 -1.92
C GLY A 722 36.90 12.69 -1.75
N LEU A 723 36.45 11.64 -1.05
CA LEU A 723 37.25 10.43 -0.86
C LEU A 723 37.27 9.52 -2.11
N PRO A 724 38.32 8.71 -2.32
CA PRO A 724 38.31 7.64 -3.31
C PRO A 724 37.11 6.69 -3.16
N ILE A 725 36.59 6.14 -4.27
CA ILE A 725 35.37 5.30 -4.28
C ILE A 725 35.64 3.98 -4.99
N ALA A 726 35.22 2.87 -4.39
CA ALA A 726 35.14 1.57 -5.04
C ALA A 726 33.66 1.12 -5.05
N ALA A 727 33.12 0.77 -6.22
CA ALA A 727 31.71 0.42 -6.37
C ALA A 727 31.51 -0.74 -7.36
N THR A 728 30.33 -1.37 -7.34
CA THR A 728 29.93 -2.29 -8.40
C THR A 728 29.54 -1.54 -9.67
N ARG A 729 29.84 -2.11 -10.84
CA ARG A 729 29.46 -1.60 -12.16
C ARG A 729 27.99 -1.96 -12.45
N LEU A 730 27.07 -1.46 -11.63
CA LEU A 730 25.67 -1.84 -11.67
C LEU A 730 24.78 -0.69 -11.20
N GLY A 731 23.58 -0.54 -11.78
CA GLY A 731 22.62 0.48 -11.36
C GLY A 731 23.09 1.90 -11.67
N ALA A 732 22.74 2.84 -10.79
CA ALA A 732 23.12 4.24 -10.90
C ALA A 732 24.61 4.54 -10.63
N PHE A 733 25.42 3.58 -10.17
CA PHE A 733 26.82 3.84 -9.82
C PHE A 733 27.71 4.24 -11.00
N PRO A 734 27.72 3.53 -12.15
CA PRO A 734 28.64 3.82 -13.24
C PRO A 734 28.47 5.23 -13.81
N GLU A 735 27.23 5.64 -14.08
CA GLU A 735 26.92 6.96 -14.63
C GLU A 735 27.23 8.10 -13.66
N ARG A 736 26.98 7.91 -12.36
CA ARG A 736 27.20 8.97 -11.35
C ARG A 736 28.65 9.13 -10.94
N LEU A 737 29.48 8.14 -11.25
CA LEU A 737 30.93 8.16 -10.99
C LEU A 737 31.74 8.36 -12.27
N GLU A 738 31.08 8.58 -13.41
CA GLU A 738 31.73 8.78 -14.70
C GLU A 738 32.68 9.98 -14.65
N GLY A 739 33.89 9.81 -15.20
CA GLY A 739 34.91 10.86 -15.23
C GLY A 739 35.53 11.24 -13.88
N ARG A 740 35.07 10.66 -12.75
CA ARG A 740 35.60 10.97 -11.41
C ARG A 740 36.94 10.26 -11.15
N PRO A 741 38.02 10.98 -10.83
CA PRO A 741 39.31 10.35 -10.54
C PRO A 741 39.26 9.53 -9.25
N TYR A 742 40.16 8.55 -9.13
CA TYR A 742 40.22 7.60 -8.00
C TYR A 742 38.89 6.88 -7.74
N THR A 743 38.35 6.30 -8.82
CA THR A 743 37.15 5.47 -8.82
C THR A 743 37.48 4.11 -9.39
N TRP A 744 37.10 3.04 -8.71
CA TRP A 744 37.21 1.66 -9.20
C TRP A 744 35.84 1.01 -9.31
N LEU A 745 35.57 0.39 -10.46
CA LEU A 745 34.30 -0.31 -10.73
C LEU A 745 34.54 -1.80 -10.93
N ALA A 746 34.00 -2.62 -10.04
CA ALA A 746 34.06 -4.08 -10.09
C ALA A 746 32.78 -4.68 -10.69
N ASP A 747 32.83 -5.91 -11.22
CA ASP A 747 31.59 -6.61 -11.59
C ASP A 747 30.78 -6.95 -10.32
N HIS A 748 29.45 -6.92 -10.39
CA HIS A 748 28.59 -7.32 -9.27
C HIS A 748 28.77 -8.79 -8.85
N ARG A 749 29.41 -9.62 -9.70
CA ARG A 749 29.78 -11.02 -9.44
C ARG A 749 31.21 -11.19 -8.93
N THR A 750 31.95 -10.11 -8.70
CA THR A 750 33.31 -10.18 -8.14
C THR A 750 33.30 -10.94 -6.82
N SER A 751 34.13 -11.99 -6.75
CA SER A 751 34.28 -12.82 -5.55
C SER A 751 34.93 -12.03 -4.40
N PRO A 752 34.81 -12.51 -3.14
CA PRO A 752 35.53 -11.92 -2.01
C PRO A 752 37.04 -11.74 -2.28
N ASP A 753 37.72 -12.77 -2.79
CA ASP A 753 39.14 -12.70 -3.18
C ASP A 753 39.39 -11.61 -4.25
N GLY A 754 38.47 -11.45 -5.21
CA GLY A 754 38.57 -10.40 -6.22
C GLY A 754 38.44 -9.00 -5.64
N TRP A 755 37.60 -8.80 -4.62
CA TRP A 755 37.52 -7.55 -3.89
C TRP A 755 38.79 -7.27 -3.08
N ILE A 756 39.35 -8.29 -2.42
CA ILE A 756 40.63 -8.18 -1.69
C ILE A 756 41.75 -7.75 -2.64
N GLY A 757 41.87 -8.40 -3.81
CA GLY A 757 42.84 -8.02 -4.83
C GLY A 757 42.66 -6.58 -5.33
N LEU A 758 41.41 -6.12 -5.49
CA LEU A 758 41.13 -4.73 -5.84
C LEU A 758 41.55 -3.74 -4.74
N PHE A 759 41.37 -4.09 -3.47
CA PHE A 759 41.84 -3.26 -2.36
C PHE A 759 43.36 -3.18 -2.29
N GLU A 760 44.08 -4.25 -2.63
CA GLU A 760 45.54 -4.22 -2.77
C GLU A 760 45.98 -3.28 -3.91
N GLU A 761 45.28 -3.31 -5.04
CA GLU A 761 45.50 -2.39 -6.16
C GLU A 761 45.27 -0.93 -5.73
N ILE A 762 44.15 -0.65 -5.05
CA ILE A 762 43.82 0.67 -4.52
C ILE A 762 44.92 1.16 -3.57
N ARG A 763 45.34 0.31 -2.64
CA ARG A 763 46.42 0.62 -1.68
C ARG A 763 47.73 0.97 -2.39
N ALA A 764 48.06 0.27 -3.48
CA ALA A 764 49.25 0.54 -4.29
C ALA A 764 49.13 1.81 -5.15
N ALA A 765 47.92 2.18 -5.57
CA ALA A 765 47.67 3.34 -6.43
C ALA A 765 47.62 4.68 -5.66
N LEU A 766 47.11 4.69 -4.42
CA LEU A 766 46.95 5.91 -3.61
C LEU A 766 48.25 6.74 -3.42
N PRO A 767 49.44 6.15 -3.21
CA PRO A 767 50.70 6.90 -3.06
C PRO A 767 51.22 7.54 -4.35
N LEU A 768 50.79 7.07 -5.53
CA LEU A 768 51.38 7.47 -6.81
C LEU A 768 50.83 8.80 -7.34
N ALA A 769 49.77 9.34 -6.73
CA ALA A 769 49.10 10.58 -7.16
C ALA A 769 48.70 10.62 -8.65
N LEU A 770 48.64 9.47 -9.33
CA LEU A 770 48.30 9.38 -10.74
C LEU A 770 46.78 9.49 -10.90
N PRO A 771 46.25 10.45 -11.68
CA PRO A 771 44.86 10.39 -12.09
C PRO A 771 44.71 9.19 -13.04
N LEU A 772 44.33 8.03 -12.51
CA LEU A 772 43.79 6.94 -13.31
C LEU A 772 42.42 7.39 -13.83
N ALA A 773 42.42 8.15 -14.92
CA ALA A 773 41.24 8.26 -15.77
C ALA A 773 41.10 6.91 -16.46
N LEU A 774 40.14 6.09 -16.02
CA LEU A 774 39.75 4.89 -16.77
C LEU A 774 39.15 5.35 -18.11
N PRO A 775 39.66 4.90 -19.26
CA PRO A 775 38.86 4.93 -20.47
C PRO A 775 37.78 3.85 -20.31
N LEU A 776 36.56 4.24 -19.96
CA LEU A 776 35.42 3.35 -20.13
C LEU A 776 35.14 3.25 -21.64
N ALA A 777 35.03 2.02 -22.14
CA ALA A 777 34.36 1.80 -23.41
C ALA A 777 32.99 2.47 -23.32
N PRO A 778 32.56 3.23 -24.34
CA PRO A 778 31.30 3.95 -24.27
C PRO A 778 30.21 2.95 -23.96
N ALA A 779 29.51 3.14 -22.83
CA ALA A 779 28.18 2.60 -22.73
C ALA A 779 27.44 3.12 -23.95
N THR A 780 26.85 2.23 -24.74
CA THR A 780 26.03 2.62 -25.89
C THR A 780 24.86 3.45 -25.36
N VAL A 781 25.02 4.77 -25.29
CA VAL A 781 23.97 5.71 -24.96
C VAL A 781 23.00 5.67 -26.14
N PRO A 782 21.77 5.16 -25.97
CA PRO A 782 20.71 5.33 -26.97
C PRO A 782 20.44 6.83 -27.16
N PRO A 783 19.73 7.26 -28.22
CA PRO A 783 19.59 8.68 -28.56
C PRO A 783 19.11 9.51 -27.35
N ALA A 784 19.67 10.72 -27.23
CA ALA A 784 19.54 11.62 -26.07
C ALA A 784 18.15 11.55 -25.42
N PRO A 785 18.01 11.02 -24.20
CA PRO A 785 16.74 11.02 -23.50
C PRO A 785 16.31 12.47 -23.23
N ARG A 786 15.01 12.66 -22.94
CA ARG A 786 14.54 13.91 -22.33
C ARG A 786 15.20 13.99 -20.95
N GLU A 787 16.28 14.73 -20.84
CA GLU A 787 17.00 14.96 -19.59
C GLU A 787 16.49 16.25 -18.95
N ALA A 788 16.12 16.17 -17.67
CA ALA A 788 15.74 17.36 -16.91
C ALA A 788 16.98 17.95 -16.23
N PRO A 789 17.02 19.27 -15.98
CA PRO A 789 18.08 19.87 -15.20
C PRO A 789 18.14 19.25 -13.78
N ALA A 790 19.34 19.19 -13.19
CA ALA A 790 19.56 18.55 -11.88
C ALA A 790 18.75 19.18 -10.73
N ASP A 791 18.29 20.42 -10.90
CA ASP A 791 17.45 21.16 -9.96
C ASP A 791 15.94 21.11 -10.32
N PHE A 792 15.51 20.17 -11.16
CA PHE A 792 14.15 20.08 -11.69
C PHE A 792 13.05 20.18 -10.63
N TYR A 793 13.19 19.48 -9.50
CA TYR A 793 12.21 19.55 -8.40
C TYR A 793 12.12 20.96 -7.77
N ALA A 794 13.18 21.76 -7.87
CA ALA A 794 13.19 23.14 -7.46
C ALA A 794 12.64 24.09 -8.54
N THR A 795 12.91 23.88 -9.83
CA THR A 795 12.63 24.90 -10.86
C THR A 795 11.56 24.54 -11.89
N GLY A 796 11.39 23.25 -12.19
CA GLY A 796 10.58 22.74 -13.30
C GLY A 796 9.36 21.91 -12.89
N TYR A 797 9.35 21.29 -11.70
CA TYR A 797 8.38 20.25 -11.35
C TYR A 797 6.90 20.69 -11.39
N LEU A 798 6.59 21.92 -10.94
CA LEU A 798 5.22 22.46 -10.96
C LEU A 798 4.75 22.90 -12.35
N ARG A 799 5.63 22.92 -13.36
CA ARG A 799 5.23 23.27 -14.74
C ARG A 799 4.47 22.09 -15.37
N PRO A 800 3.38 22.35 -16.11
CA PRO A 800 2.72 21.31 -16.90
C PRO A 800 3.69 20.74 -17.96
N ALA A 801 3.53 19.47 -18.34
CA ALA A 801 4.40 18.83 -19.32
C ALA A 801 4.26 19.47 -20.72
N ASP A 802 3.07 20.00 -21.05
CA ASP A 802 2.79 20.76 -22.27
C ASP A 802 1.71 21.82 -22.00
N PRO A 803 2.02 23.14 -22.07
CA PRO A 803 1.06 24.21 -21.83
C PRO A 803 -0.01 24.34 -22.93
N ALA A 804 0.18 23.72 -24.10
CA ALA A 804 -0.79 23.72 -25.21
C ALA A 804 -1.75 22.51 -25.15
N ARG A 805 -1.49 21.53 -24.28
CA ARG A 805 -2.32 20.34 -24.09
C ARG A 805 -3.40 20.67 -23.04
N PRO A 806 -4.68 20.83 -23.42
CA PRO A 806 -5.74 21.08 -22.45
C PRO A 806 -5.77 19.96 -21.41
N VAL A 807 -5.89 20.34 -20.13
CA VAL A 807 -6.17 19.44 -19.00
C VAL A 807 -7.59 18.91 -19.17
N TYR A 808 -7.77 17.98 -20.10
CA TYR A 808 -9.04 17.27 -20.21
C TYR A 808 -9.14 16.24 -19.08
N PRO A 809 -10.37 15.89 -18.65
CA PRO A 809 -10.61 14.65 -17.97
C PRO A 809 -9.85 13.53 -18.67
N MET A 810 -9.46 12.52 -17.92
CA MET A 810 -8.74 11.32 -18.33
C MET A 810 -9.52 10.46 -19.36
N ARG A 811 -10.25 11.07 -20.30
CA ARG A 811 -10.42 10.54 -21.65
C ARG A 811 -9.08 10.67 -22.33
N ILE A 812 -8.37 9.55 -22.37
CA ILE A 812 -7.16 9.33 -23.16
C ILE A 812 -7.43 9.78 -24.61
N ALA A 813 -7.15 11.05 -24.89
CA ALA A 813 -7.34 11.65 -26.20
C ALA A 813 -6.12 12.52 -26.50
N THR A 814 -5.17 11.94 -27.23
CA THR A 814 -4.35 12.69 -28.18
C THR A 814 -3.98 11.78 -29.35
N ALA A 815 -3.88 12.39 -30.53
CA ALA A 815 -3.57 11.74 -31.79
C ALA A 815 -2.29 10.91 -31.73
N ALA A 816 -2.29 9.77 -32.45
CA ALA A 816 -1.29 8.71 -32.49
C ALA A 816 -1.23 7.73 -31.29
N ARG A 817 -2.31 7.54 -30.52
CA ARG A 817 -2.34 6.45 -29.51
C ARG A 817 -2.44 5.06 -30.17
N ARG A 818 -1.68 4.09 -29.66
CA ARG A 818 -1.89 2.66 -29.96
C ARG A 818 -3.33 2.28 -29.57
N PRO A 819 -4.04 1.46 -30.35
CA PRO A 819 -5.39 1.03 -30.01
C PRO A 819 -5.42 0.30 -28.67
N VAL A 820 -6.44 0.57 -27.87
CA VAL A 820 -6.60 0.03 -26.52
C VAL A 820 -7.55 -1.16 -26.54
N ILE A 821 -7.11 -2.30 -26.00
CA ILE A 821 -7.92 -3.50 -25.77
C ILE A 821 -8.12 -3.67 -24.27
N ALA A 822 -9.35 -3.50 -23.80
CA ALA A 822 -9.74 -3.81 -22.43
C ALA A 822 -10.21 -5.27 -22.35
N VAL A 823 -9.50 -6.08 -21.57
CA VAL A 823 -9.74 -7.51 -21.40
C VAL A 823 -10.44 -7.75 -20.07
N VAL A 824 -11.66 -8.30 -20.12
CA VAL A 824 -12.43 -8.79 -18.97
C VAL A 824 -12.39 -10.33 -18.99
N PRO A 825 -11.30 -10.95 -18.49
CA PRO A 825 -11.09 -12.38 -18.59
C PRO A 825 -11.97 -13.15 -17.60
N GLU A 826 -12.18 -14.43 -17.87
CA GLU A 826 -12.72 -15.34 -16.86
C GLU A 826 -11.74 -15.48 -15.69
N ARG A 827 -12.26 -15.43 -14.46
CA ARG A 827 -11.49 -15.58 -13.22
C ARG A 827 -12.12 -16.63 -12.31
N TYR A 828 -11.29 -17.30 -11.53
CA TYR A 828 -11.72 -18.06 -10.36
C TYR A 828 -12.27 -17.12 -9.28
N GLU A 829 -12.98 -17.67 -8.28
CA GLU A 829 -13.48 -16.91 -7.13
C GLU A 829 -12.37 -16.19 -6.35
N THR A 830 -11.15 -16.73 -6.42
CA THR A 830 -9.92 -16.12 -5.86
C THR A 830 -9.41 -14.92 -6.67
N GLY A 831 -10.10 -14.53 -7.76
CA GLY A 831 -9.75 -13.42 -8.65
C GLY A 831 -8.64 -13.73 -9.66
N GLN A 832 -8.16 -14.98 -9.71
CA GLN A 832 -7.11 -15.43 -10.64
C GLN A 832 -7.68 -15.72 -12.04
N PRO A 833 -7.06 -15.22 -13.13
CA PRO A 833 -7.47 -15.62 -14.48
C PRO A 833 -7.38 -17.14 -14.68
N THR A 834 -8.36 -17.72 -15.37
CA THR A 834 -8.36 -19.16 -15.64
C THR A 834 -7.32 -19.52 -16.70
N PRO A 835 -6.88 -20.79 -16.82
CA PRO A 835 -6.00 -21.22 -17.91
C PRO A 835 -6.55 -20.89 -19.30
N CYS A 836 -7.88 -20.92 -19.48
CA CYS A 836 -8.54 -20.50 -20.70
C CYS A 836 -8.27 -19.02 -21.02
N ALA A 837 -8.33 -18.14 -20.01
CA ALA A 837 -7.99 -16.73 -20.18
C ALA A 837 -6.54 -16.53 -20.62
N PHE A 838 -5.60 -17.29 -20.03
CA PHE A 838 -4.19 -17.24 -20.45
C PHE A 838 -4.02 -17.66 -21.90
N ILE A 839 -4.49 -18.85 -22.27
CA ILE A 839 -4.26 -19.45 -23.59
C ILE A 839 -4.93 -18.64 -24.71
N ARG A 840 -6.17 -18.17 -24.48
CA ARG A 840 -6.95 -17.50 -25.54
C ARG A 840 -6.69 -16.01 -25.66
N LEU A 841 -6.42 -15.32 -24.55
CA LEU A 841 -6.38 -13.85 -24.51
C LEU A 841 -5.04 -13.32 -23.99
N LEU A 842 -4.65 -13.64 -22.75
CA LEU A 842 -3.54 -12.95 -22.08
C LEU A 842 -2.17 -13.25 -22.71
N GLN A 843 -1.88 -14.53 -23.01
CA GLN A 843 -0.62 -14.90 -23.66
C GLN A 843 -0.55 -14.39 -25.10
N PRO A 844 -1.58 -14.58 -25.96
CA PRO A 844 -1.61 -13.96 -27.29
C PRO A 844 -1.40 -12.45 -27.26
N LEU A 845 -2.13 -11.73 -26.40
CA LEU A 845 -2.05 -10.27 -26.32
C LEU A 845 -0.75 -9.75 -25.67
N SER A 846 -0.03 -10.58 -24.93
CA SER A 846 1.31 -10.25 -24.41
C SER A 846 2.46 -10.67 -25.34
N HIS A 847 2.15 -11.43 -26.40
CA HIS A 847 3.14 -11.92 -27.34
C HIS A 847 3.55 -10.79 -28.31
N PRO A 848 4.83 -10.40 -28.41
CA PRO A 848 5.27 -9.25 -29.22
C PRO A 848 4.82 -9.32 -30.68
N ALA A 849 4.81 -10.51 -31.29
CA ALA A 849 4.38 -10.69 -32.68
C ALA A 849 2.85 -10.58 -32.90
N ILE A 850 2.05 -10.53 -31.84
CA ILE A 850 0.58 -10.45 -31.91
C ILE A 850 0.09 -9.15 -31.27
N GLY A 851 0.45 -8.95 -30.00
CA GLY A 851 -0.01 -7.85 -29.16
C GLY A 851 0.81 -6.56 -29.27
N GLY A 852 1.95 -6.57 -29.96
CA GLY A 852 2.94 -5.48 -29.94
C GLY A 852 2.38 -4.10 -30.36
N ASP A 853 1.35 -4.08 -31.21
CA ASP A 853 0.74 -2.84 -31.71
C ASP A 853 -0.40 -2.30 -30.82
N PHE A 854 -0.76 -3.01 -29.74
CA PHE A 854 -1.91 -2.69 -28.90
C PHE A 854 -1.50 -2.30 -27.49
N THR A 855 -2.28 -1.43 -26.88
CA THR A 855 -2.26 -1.22 -25.42
C THR A 855 -3.28 -2.14 -24.79
N VAL A 856 -2.81 -3.16 -24.08
CA VAL A 856 -3.68 -4.14 -23.41
C VAL A 856 -3.87 -3.74 -21.96
N VAL A 857 -5.13 -3.68 -21.53
CA VAL A 857 -5.54 -3.37 -20.16
C VAL A 857 -6.33 -4.56 -19.62
N LEU A 858 -5.98 -4.98 -18.40
CA LEU A 858 -6.70 -6.03 -17.69
C LEU A 858 -7.74 -5.39 -16.76
N ALA A 859 -9.02 -5.70 -16.97
CA ALA A 859 -10.13 -5.13 -16.21
C ALA A 859 -11.05 -6.23 -15.65
N ASP A 860 -12.03 -5.82 -14.85
CA ASP A 860 -13.17 -6.62 -14.44
C ASP A 860 -14.49 -5.89 -14.76
N ALA A 861 -15.62 -6.48 -14.39
CA ALA A 861 -16.94 -5.90 -14.66
C ALA A 861 -17.15 -4.51 -14.01
N LYS A 862 -16.43 -4.20 -12.92
CA LYS A 862 -16.53 -2.94 -12.17
C LYS A 862 -15.55 -1.89 -12.66
N THR A 863 -14.36 -2.30 -13.08
CA THR A 863 -13.27 -1.38 -13.49
C THR A 863 -13.24 -1.08 -14.98
N VAL A 864 -13.81 -1.96 -15.82
CA VAL A 864 -13.87 -1.72 -17.27
C VAL A 864 -14.51 -0.37 -17.67
N PRO A 865 -15.52 0.19 -16.97
CA PRO A 865 -16.10 1.49 -17.32
C PRO A 865 -15.14 2.68 -17.20
N ASP A 866 -14.04 2.50 -16.47
CA ASP A 866 -13.03 3.55 -16.22
C ASP A 866 -12.08 3.74 -17.41
N TYR A 867 -12.11 2.83 -18.40
CA TYR A 867 -11.22 2.89 -19.57
C TYR A 867 -11.90 3.38 -20.85
N ALA A 868 -11.16 4.18 -21.61
CA ALA A 868 -11.49 4.50 -23.00
C ALA A 868 -10.87 3.45 -23.93
N ALA A 869 -11.58 2.33 -24.16
CA ALA A 869 -11.12 1.22 -25.00
C ALA A 869 -11.59 1.36 -26.46
N ASP A 870 -10.82 0.81 -27.40
CA ASP A 870 -11.23 0.64 -28.81
C ASP A 870 -11.90 -0.72 -29.01
N ILE A 871 -11.42 -1.73 -28.28
CA ILE A 871 -12.02 -3.07 -28.21
C ILE A 871 -12.22 -3.43 -26.74
N ILE A 872 -13.41 -3.90 -26.39
CA ILE A 872 -13.68 -4.55 -25.11
C ILE A 872 -13.87 -6.04 -25.40
N VAL A 873 -13.03 -6.90 -24.81
CA VAL A 873 -13.16 -8.34 -24.93
C VAL A 873 -13.57 -8.96 -23.60
N THR A 874 -14.62 -9.77 -23.61
CA THR A 874 -15.01 -10.59 -22.46
C THR A 874 -15.10 -12.06 -22.86
N GLN A 875 -14.92 -12.97 -21.90
CA GLN A 875 -14.73 -14.39 -22.17
C GLN A 875 -15.65 -15.27 -21.32
N ARG A 876 -16.17 -16.35 -21.93
CA ARG A 876 -16.98 -17.39 -21.25
C ARG A 876 -18.05 -16.76 -20.34
N TYR A 877 -17.93 -16.88 -19.02
CA TYR A 877 -18.84 -16.29 -18.03
C TYR A 877 -18.10 -15.36 -17.05
N ALA A 878 -17.14 -14.57 -17.55
CA ALA A 878 -16.39 -13.60 -16.75
C ALA A 878 -17.27 -12.59 -15.98
N LEU A 879 -18.50 -12.36 -16.45
CA LEU A 879 -19.44 -11.45 -15.82
C LEU A 879 -20.34 -12.19 -14.81
N PRO A 880 -20.65 -11.57 -13.66
CA PRO A 880 -21.38 -12.24 -12.58
C PRO A 880 -22.82 -12.59 -12.95
N ASP A 881 -23.48 -11.75 -13.75
CA ASP A 881 -24.90 -11.87 -14.11
C ASP A 881 -25.22 -11.14 -15.44
N THR A 882 -26.47 -11.25 -15.88
CA THR A 882 -26.95 -10.63 -17.13
C THR A 882 -27.02 -9.11 -17.07
N GLY A 883 -27.17 -8.52 -15.89
CA GLY A 883 -27.17 -7.07 -15.70
C GLY A 883 -25.77 -6.48 -15.91
N ALA A 884 -24.73 -7.18 -15.45
CA ALA A 884 -23.34 -6.82 -15.75
C ALA A 884 -23.03 -6.94 -17.26
N ALA A 885 -23.57 -7.94 -17.94
CA ALA A 885 -23.47 -8.06 -19.41
C ALA A 885 -24.14 -6.88 -20.12
N ASP A 886 -25.33 -6.49 -19.68
CA ASP A 886 -26.05 -5.32 -20.20
C ASP A 886 -25.27 -4.02 -19.99
N ALA A 887 -24.71 -3.83 -18.80
CA ALA A 887 -23.90 -2.67 -18.46
C ALA A 887 -22.63 -2.59 -19.32
N LEU A 888 -21.96 -3.73 -19.55
CA LEU A 888 -20.77 -3.81 -20.40
C LEU A 888 -21.10 -3.43 -21.85
N ALA A 889 -22.17 -4.00 -22.41
CA ALA A 889 -22.60 -3.70 -23.78
C ALA A 889 -23.08 -2.25 -23.93
N ALA A 890 -23.75 -1.70 -22.92
CA ALA A 890 -24.12 -0.28 -22.90
C ALA A 890 -22.88 0.63 -22.83
N HIS A 891 -21.88 0.26 -22.03
CA HIS A 891 -20.63 0.99 -21.93
C HIS A 891 -19.87 0.97 -23.25
N ALA A 892 -19.69 -0.20 -23.88
CA ALA A 892 -19.03 -0.35 -25.18
C ALA A 892 -19.67 0.57 -26.23
N ARG A 893 -21.01 0.54 -26.35
CA ARG A 893 -21.75 1.44 -27.25
C ARG A 893 -21.56 2.92 -26.91
N ARG A 894 -21.58 3.27 -25.62
CA ARG A 894 -21.40 4.66 -25.16
C ARG A 894 -20.03 5.23 -25.55
N ILE A 895 -18.98 4.41 -25.56
CA ILE A 895 -17.63 4.85 -25.90
C ILE A 895 -17.25 4.55 -27.37
N GLY A 896 -18.13 3.89 -28.14
CA GLY A 896 -17.85 3.48 -29.51
C GLY A 896 -16.82 2.36 -29.63
N ALA A 897 -16.69 1.49 -28.62
CA ALA A 897 -15.80 0.34 -28.64
C ALA A 897 -16.48 -0.88 -29.28
N THR A 898 -15.70 -1.71 -29.97
CA THR A 898 -16.17 -3.04 -30.44
C THR A 898 -16.22 -4.00 -29.26
N LEU A 899 -17.40 -4.58 -28.97
CA LEU A 899 -17.56 -5.63 -27.98
C LEU A 899 -17.30 -7.01 -28.63
N LEU A 900 -16.17 -7.61 -28.28
CA LEU A 900 -15.78 -8.97 -28.65
C LEU A 900 -16.16 -9.96 -27.54
N TYR A 901 -16.83 -11.05 -27.90
CA TYR A 901 -17.08 -12.16 -26.98
C TYR A 901 -16.30 -13.42 -27.37
N ASP A 902 -15.47 -13.94 -26.46
CA ASP A 902 -14.61 -15.11 -26.66
C ASP A 902 -15.11 -16.37 -25.93
N LEU A 903 -15.11 -17.52 -26.61
CA LEU A 903 -15.65 -18.79 -26.08
C LEU A 903 -14.79 -20.02 -26.46
N ASP A 904 -14.40 -20.85 -25.48
CA ASP A 904 -13.61 -22.07 -25.71
C ASP A 904 -14.42 -23.38 -25.69
N ASP A 905 -15.53 -23.41 -24.95
CA ASP A 905 -16.38 -24.58 -24.73
C ASP A 905 -17.83 -24.34 -25.18
N ASP A 906 -18.57 -25.42 -25.46
CA ASP A 906 -20.03 -25.34 -25.58
C ASP A 906 -20.69 -25.18 -24.20
N LEU A 907 -20.69 -23.94 -23.70
CA LEU A 907 -21.35 -23.55 -22.46
C LEU A 907 -22.87 -23.40 -22.59
N LEU A 908 -23.43 -23.70 -23.76
CA LEU A 908 -24.87 -23.55 -24.04
C LEU A 908 -25.62 -24.87 -23.86
N HIS A 909 -24.95 -26.00 -24.12
CA HIS A 909 -25.53 -27.35 -24.04
C HIS A 909 -24.85 -28.25 -23.00
N ILE A 910 -24.79 -27.79 -21.75
CA ILE A 910 -24.21 -28.58 -20.66
C ILE A 910 -25.13 -29.75 -20.28
N ALA A 911 -24.68 -30.98 -20.58
CA ALA A 911 -25.40 -32.21 -20.24
C ALA A 911 -25.57 -32.38 -18.71
N ARG A 912 -26.70 -32.96 -18.27
CA ARG A 912 -26.96 -33.28 -16.84
C ARG A 912 -25.90 -34.19 -16.22
N SER A 913 -25.24 -34.98 -17.05
CA SER A 913 -24.18 -35.90 -16.66
C SER A 913 -22.80 -35.25 -16.51
N HIS A 914 -22.63 -33.96 -16.85
CA HIS A 914 -21.36 -33.27 -16.69
C HIS A 914 -21.05 -33.06 -15.19
N PRO A 915 -19.81 -33.29 -14.72
CA PRO A 915 -19.46 -33.16 -13.30
C PRO A 915 -19.78 -31.78 -12.71
N GLU A 916 -19.66 -30.73 -13.52
CA GLU A 916 -19.95 -29.33 -13.13
C GLU A 916 -21.29 -28.81 -13.69
N ALA A 917 -22.23 -29.71 -14.01
CA ALA A 917 -23.47 -29.32 -14.70
C ALA A 917 -24.31 -28.31 -13.91
N GLU A 918 -24.33 -28.39 -12.59
CA GLU A 918 -25.06 -27.43 -11.74
C GLU A 918 -24.45 -26.03 -11.84
N ALA A 919 -23.14 -25.92 -11.59
CA ALA A 919 -22.41 -24.66 -11.66
C ALA A 919 -22.47 -24.02 -13.05
N LEU A 920 -22.15 -24.76 -14.12
CA LEU A 920 -22.07 -24.20 -15.47
C LEU A 920 -23.44 -23.84 -16.06
N ARG A 921 -24.50 -24.60 -15.74
CA ARG A 921 -25.85 -24.26 -16.24
C ARG A 921 -26.39 -22.96 -15.65
N SER A 922 -26.01 -22.62 -14.42
CA SER A 922 -26.36 -21.32 -13.83
C SER A 922 -25.79 -20.14 -14.63
N LYS A 923 -24.73 -20.36 -15.43
CA LYS A 923 -24.03 -19.33 -16.22
C LYS A 923 -24.57 -19.19 -17.65
N VAL A 924 -25.37 -20.15 -18.14
CA VAL A 924 -25.97 -20.14 -19.50
C VAL A 924 -26.70 -18.82 -19.83
N PRO A 925 -27.48 -18.20 -18.91
CA PRO A 925 -28.13 -16.92 -19.20
C PRO A 925 -27.16 -15.80 -19.57
N VAL A 926 -26.02 -15.70 -18.87
CA VAL A 926 -24.95 -14.73 -19.16
C VAL A 926 -24.33 -14.99 -20.53
N VAL A 927 -24.01 -16.25 -20.84
CA VAL A 927 -23.41 -16.65 -22.12
C VAL A 927 -24.35 -16.28 -23.28
N ARG A 928 -25.64 -16.59 -23.16
CA ARG A 928 -26.65 -16.24 -24.17
C ARG A 928 -26.80 -14.72 -24.32
N ARG A 929 -26.76 -13.98 -23.21
CA ARG A 929 -26.87 -12.52 -23.22
C ARG A 929 -25.70 -11.88 -23.98
N LEU A 930 -24.48 -12.34 -23.70
CA LEU A 930 -23.26 -11.85 -24.37
C LEU A 930 -23.26 -12.18 -25.87
N LEU A 931 -23.63 -13.40 -26.26
CA LEU A 931 -23.76 -13.78 -27.67
C LEU A 931 -24.77 -12.93 -28.46
N GLY A 932 -25.82 -12.45 -27.79
CA GLY A 932 -26.82 -11.58 -28.40
C GLY A 932 -26.43 -10.10 -28.47
N GLN A 933 -25.35 -9.69 -27.79
CA GLN A 933 -24.96 -8.28 -27.65
C GLN A 933 -23.58 -7.97 -28.23
N ALA A 934 -22.73 -8.96 -28.43
CA ALA A 934 -21.39 -8.78 -28.98
C ALA A 934 -21.43 -8.42 -30.47
N ASP A 935 -20.55 -7.50 -30.87
CA ASP A 935 -20.37 -7.09 -32.26
C ASP A 935 -19.61 -8.17 -33.06
N ALA A 936 -18.75 -8.93 -32.37
CA ALA A 936 -18.02 -10.07 -32.91
C ALA A 936 -17.94 -11.20 -31.88
N VAL A 937 -17.92 -12.45 -32.36
CA VAL A 937 -17.76 -13.64 -31.51
C VAL A 937 -16.58 -14.46 -31.98
N TRP A 938 -15.63 -14.71 -31.08
CA TRP A 938 -14.51 -15.63 -31.31
C TRP A 938 -14.73 -16.94 -30.59
N VAL A 939 -14.44 -18.03 -31.28
CA VAL A 939 -14.55 -19.37 -30.73
C VAL A 939 -13.28 -20.18 -30.98
N SER A 940 -13.02 -21.20 -30.18
CA SER A 940 -11.79 -22.00 -30.27
C SER A 940 -11.75 -23.03 -31.39
N THR A 941 -12.89 -23.48 -31.89
CA THR A 941 -12.94 -24.52 -32.91
C THR A 941 -14.00 -24.26 -33.98
N PRO A 942 -13.82 -24.79 -35.20
CA PRO A 942 -14.86 -24.76 -36.23
C PRO A 942 -16.16 -25.44 -35.80
N ALA A 943 -16.08 -26.52 -35.01
CA ALA A 943 -17.24 -27.21 -34.47
C ALA A 943 -18.05 -26.31 -33.52
N LEU A 944 -17.36 -25.61 -32.61
CA LEU A 944 -18.01 -24.63 -31.73
C LEU A 944 -18.60 -23.46 -32.53
N ALA A 945 -17.93 -23.01 -33.60
CA ALA A 945 -18.47 -21.98 -34.49
C ALA A 945 -19.78 -22.41 -35.14
N ALA A 946 -19.87 -23.66 -35.61
CA ALA A 946 -21.09 -24.22 -36.17
C ALA A 946 -22.22 -24.27 -35.11
N THR A 947 -21.90 -24.70 -33.89
CA THR A 947 -22.84 -24.71 -32.76
C THR A 947 -23.38 -23.30 -32.48
N VAL A 948 -22.50 -22.30 -32.33
CA VAL A 948 -22.92 -20.91 -32.06
C VAL A 948 -23.75 -20.33 -33.21
N ARG A 949 -23.35 -20.56 -34.47
CA ARG A 949 -24.10 -20.11 -35.66
C ARG A 949 -25.49 -20.73 -35.76
N SER A 950 -25.64 -22.00 -35.35
CA SER A 950 -26.94 -22.69 -35.39
C SER A 950 -27.99 -22.11 -34.44
N MET A 951 -27.55 -21.44 -33.37
CA MET A 951 -28.43 -20.81 -32.37
C MET A 951 -28.66 -19.33 -32.62
N ALA A 952 -27.76 -18.66 -33.34
CA ALA A 952 -27.90 -17.27 -33.70
C ALA A 952 -28.97 -17.09 -34.79
N ARG A 953 -30.25 -16.94 -34.40
CA ARG A 953 -31.21 -16.13 -35.21
C ARG A 953 -30.57 -14.74 -35.43
N PRO A 954 -30.87 -14.00 -36.53
CA PRO A 954 -29.95 -13.19 -37.36
C PRO A 954 -29.21 -12.01 -36.67
N MET A 955 -28.61 -12.23 -35.51
CA MET A 955 -28.11 -11.21 -34.58
C MET A 955 -26.62 -11.39 -34.22
N ALA A 956 -25.98 -12.53 -34.47
CA ALA A 956 -24.51 -12.64 -34.40
C ALA A 956 -23.94 -12.43 -35.81
N ARG A 957 -23.51 -11.19 -36.14
CA ARG A 957 -23.10 -10.85 -37.51
C ARG A 957 -21.68 -11.28 -37.89
N ASP A 958 -20.89 -11.81 -36.96
CA ASP A 958 -19.59 -12.40 -37.30
C ASP A 958 -19.08 -13.39 -36.23
N VAL A 959 -19.11 -14.69 -36.54
CA VAL A 959 -18.53 -15.75 -35.70
C VAL A 959 -17.26 -16.26 -36.38
N THR A 960 -16.11 -16.03 -35.75
CA THR A 960 -14.80 -16.43 -36.29
C THR A 960 -14.16 -17.51 -35.40
N ALA A 961 -13.66 -18.58 -36.03
CA ALA A 961 -12.89 -19.60 -35.32
C ALA A 961 -11.43 -19.14 -35.21
N VAL A 962 -10.98 -18.86 -33.99
CA VAL A 962 -9.59 -18.55 -33.64
C VAL A 962 -9.06 -19.72 -32.80
N PRO A 963 -8.31 -20.66 -33.41
CA PRO A 963 -7.84 -21.86 -32.74
C PRO A 963 -6.96 -21.53 -31.53
N ASN A 964 -6.83 -22.46 -30.59
CA ASN A 964 -5.87 -22.29 -29.49
C ASN A 964 -4.43 -22.43 -30.00
N GLY A 965 -3.51 -21.68 -29.40
CA GLY A 965 -2.07 -21.81 -29.61
C GLY A 965 -1.37 -21.56 -28.27
N LEU A 966 -0.26 -22.25 -28.03
CA LEU A 966 0.49 -22.09 -26.79
C LEU A 966 1.70 -21.19 -27.01
N ASP A 967 2.00 -20.36 -26.01
CA ASP A 967 3.13 -19.43 -26.05
C ASP A 967 4.44 -20.19 -25.94
N GLU A 968 5.12 -20.38 -27.07
CA GLU A 968 6.34 -21.17 -27.12
C GLU A 968 7.44 -20.66 -26.20
N ARG A 969 7.39 -19.38 -25.81
CA ARG A 969 8.37 -18.74 -24.90
C ARG A 969 8.30 -19.30 -23.49
N ILE A 970 7.14 -19.78 -23.03
CA ILE A 970 7.01 -20.40 -21.71
C ILE A 970 7.22 -21.92 -21.71
N TRP A 971 7.36 -22.49 -22.90
CA TRP A 971 7.68 -23.89 -23.13
C TRP A 971 9.14 -24.06 -23.57
N ALA A 972 9.92 -22.98 -23.67
CA ALA A 972 11.26 -22.94 -24.26
C ALA A 972 12.39 -23.30 -23.28
N ALA A 973 12.21 -23.06 -21.98
CA ALA A 973 13.21 -23.39 -20.96
C ALA A 973 13.26 -24.92 -20.74
N ALA A 974 14.34 -25.52 -21.25
CA ALA A 974 14.65 -26.95 -21.30
C ALA A 974 13.74 -27.75 -22.26
N ALA A 975 14.24 -28.05 -23.46
CA ALA A 975 13.76 -29.23 -24.17
C ALA A 975 13.94 -30.42 -23.19
N PRO A 976 12.87 -31.10 -22.76
CA PRO A 976 13.03 -32.23 -21.86
C PRO A 976 13.93 -33.23 -22.56
N VAL A 977 15.01 -33.66 -21.88
CA VAL A 977 15.84 -34.75 -22.38
C VAL A 977 14.92 -35.97 -22.40
N PRO A 978 14.59 -36.52 -23.59
CA PRO A 978 13.69 -37.65 -23.65
C PRO A 978 14.30 -38.79 -22.83
N PRO A 979 13.48 -39.59 -22.13
CA PRO A 979 14.02 -40.70 -21.37
C PRO A 979 14.73 -41.67 -22.31
N PRO A 980 15.74 -42.41 -21.83
CA PRO A 980 16.39 -43.42 -22.65
C PRO A 980 15.34 -44.43 -23.15
N LEU A 981 15.27 -44.60 -24.47
CA LEU A 981 14.34 -45.51 -25.15
C LEU A 981 14.51 -46.99 -24.74
N SER A 982 15.64 -47.31 -24.10
CA SER A 982 16.00 -48.61 -23.53
C SER A 982 15.40 -48.88 -22.14
N GLY A 983 14.74 -47.90 -21.51
CA GLY A 983 14.05 -48.04 -20.22
C GLY A 983 12.55 -48.35 -20.34
N PRO A 984 11.81 -48.36 -19.21
CA PRO A 984 10.36 -48.59 -19.21
C PRO A 984 9.61 -47.50 -19.98
N LEU A 985 8.50 -47.88 -20.63
CA LEU A 985 7.59 -46.93 -21.27
C LEU A 985 6.93 -46.07 -20.17
N ARG A 986 7.13 -44.77 -20.25
CA ARG A 986 6.59 -43.79 -19.28
C ARG A 986 5.42 -43.04 -19.92
N LEU A 987 4.24 -43.18 -19.34
CA LEU A 987 2.98 -42.60 -19.81
C LEU A 987 2.51 -41.52 -18.85
N VAL A 988 1.89 -40.47 -19.38
CA VAL A 988 1.20 -39.46 -18.57
C VAL A 988 -0.21 -39.21 -19.07
N CYS A 989 -1.16 -39.11 -18.15
CA CYS A 989 -2.50 -38.62 -18.44
C CYS A 989 -2.84 -37.44 -17.51
N MET A 990 -3.01 -36.25 -18.09
CA MET A 990 -3.28 -35.03 -17.34
C MET A 990 -4.63 -34.39 -17.70
N GLY A 991 -5.22 -33.73 -16.71
CA GLY A 991 -6.44 -32.95 -16.82
C GLY A 991 -7.06 -32.67 -15.46
N THR A 992 -8.26 -32.11 -15.47
CA THR A 992 -9.05 -31.86 -14.26
C THR A 992 -10.00 -33.03 -13.97
N THR A 993 -10.61 -33.02 -12.80
CA THR A 993 -11.61 -34.02 -12.39
C THR A 993 -12.86 -34.04 -13.28
N THR A 994 -13.09 -33.00 -14.10
CA THR A 994 -14.17 -33.01 -15.11
C THR A 994 -13.98 -34.09 -16.18
N HIS A 995 -12.75 -34.60 -16.33
CA HIS A 995 -12.39 -35.67 -17.26
C HIS A 995 -12.43 -37.07 -16.65
N GLU A 996 -12.96 -37.24 -15.43
CA GLU A 996 -12.97 -38.54 -14.76
C GLU A 996 -13.62 -39.64 -15.62
N ARG A 997 -14.71 -39.31 -16.33
CA ARG A 997 -15.38 -40.25 -17.24
C ARG A 997 -14.56 -40.57 -18.49
N ASP A 998 -13.83 -39.58 -19.02
CA ASP A 998 -12.93 -39.79 -20.15
C ASP A 998 -11.78 -40.72 -19.73
N PHE A 999 -11.23 -40.53 -18.52
CA PHE A 999 -10.20 -41.40 -17.95
C PHE A 999 -10.71 -42.81 -17.66
N ALA A 1000 -11.93 -42.94 -17.12
CA ALA A 1000 -12.54 -44.23 -16.81
C ALA A 1000 -12.69 -45.13 -18.05
N MET A 1001 -12.84 -44.55 -19.25
CA MET A 1001 -12.85 -45.30 -20.51
C MET A 1001 -11.55 -46.07 -20.75
N ILE A 1002 -10.40 -45.49 -20.39
CA ILE A 1002 -9.08 -46.08 -20.65
C ILE A 1002 -8.49 -46.76 -19.41
N LEU A 1003 -9.05 -46.55 -18.22
CA LEU A 1003 -8.56 -47.14 -16.98
C LEU A 1003 -8.43 -48.68 -17.03
N PRO A 1004 -9.38 -49.46 -17.60
CA PRO A 1004 -9.20 -50.90 -17.76
C PRO A 1004 -8.01 -51.28 -18.64
N ALA A 1005 -7.72 -50.48 -19.67
CA ALA A 1005 -6.57 -50.67 -20.55
C ALA A 1005 -5.25 -50.44 -19.80
N LEU A 1006 -5.18 -49.36 -19.00
CA LEU A 1006 -4.00 -49.01 -18.19
C LEU A 1006 -3.74 -50.03 -17.08
N ALA A 1007 -4.79 -50.49 -16.39
CA ALA A 1007 -4.68 -51.50 -15.35
C ALA A 1007 -4.14 -52.82 -15.91
N ARG A 1008 -4.70 -53.28 -17.04
CA ARG A 1008 -4.20 -54.47 -17.74
C ARG A 1008 -2.76 -54.31 -18.22
N LEU A 1009 -2.39 -53.13 -18.71
CA LEU A 1009 -1.03 -52.84 -19.17
C LEU A 1009 -0.02 -52.91 -17.99
N ALA A 1010 -0.38 -52.34 -16.84
CA ALA A 1010 0.44 -52.38 -15.63
C ALA A 1010 0.58 -53.82 -15.07
N GLU A 1011 -0.49 -54.61 -15.12
CA GLU A 1011 -0.49 -56.02 -14.71
C GLU A 1011 0.39 -56.89 -15.61
N GLU A 1012 0.29 -56.73 -16.94
CA GLU A 1012 1.00 -57.59 -17.90
C GLU A 1012 2.49 -57.23 -18.06
N PHE A 1013 2.82 -55.95 -18.06
CA PHE A 1013 4.18 -55.48 -18.37
C PHE A 1013 4.97 -55.04 -17.12
N GLY A 1014 4.31 -54.91 -15.96
CA GLY A 1014 4.93 -54.61 -14.68
C GLY A 1014 5.96 -53.47 -14.76
N HIS A 1015 7.21 -53.78 -14.39
CA HIS A 1015 8.33 -52.83 -14.37
C HIS A 1015 8.73 -52.26 -15.74
N ALA A 1016 8.20 -52.78 -16.86
CA ALA A 1016 8.45 -52.24 -18.20
C ALA A 1016 7.56 -51.05 -18.56
N VAL A 1017 6.61 -50.66 -17.68
CA VAL A 1017 5.74 -49.48 -17.86
C VAL A 1017 5.65 -48.68 -16.55
N ALA A 1018 5.63 -47.35 -16.66
CA ALA A 1018 5.28 -46.44 -15.58
C ALA A 1018 4.15 -45.52 -16.05
N ILE A 1019 3.09 -45.39 -15.26
CA ILE A 1019 1.89 -44.65 -15.64
C ILE A 1019 1.61 -43.59 -14.58
N ASP A 1020 1.66 -42.32 -14.98
CA ASP A 1020 1.43 -41.20 -14.08
C ASP A 1020 0.14 -40.46 -14.46
N VAL A 1021 -0.63 -40.08 -13.44
CA VAL A 1021 -1.91 -39.36 -13.58
C VAL A 1021 -1.83 -38.04 -12.83
N ILE A 1022 -2.14 -36.95 -13.52
CA ILE A 1022 -2.17 -35.59 -12.96
C ILE A 1022 -3.60 -35.07 -13.03
N GLY A 1023 -4.25 -34.89 -11.87
CA GLY A 1023 -5.56 -34.21 -11.70
C GLY A 1023 -6.82 -34.88 -12.27
N MET A 1024 -6.72 -35.89 -13.14
CA MET A 1024 -7.85 -36.47 -13.90
C MET A 1024 -8.99 -37.08 -13.07
N THR A 1025 -8.74 -37.56 -11.85
CA THR A 1025 -9.75 -38.24 -11.02
C THR A 1025 -9.44 -38.08 -9.53
N GLY A 1026 -10.48 -38.02 -8.70
CA GLY A 1026 -10.36 -38.11 -7.23
C GLY A 1026 -10.34 -39.55 -6.69
N ALA A 1027 -10.69 -40.53 -7.53
CA ALA A 1027 -10.87 -41.91 -7.11
C ALA A 1027 -9.54 -42.65 -6.83
N SER A 1028 -9.63 -43.77 -6.10
CA SER A 1028 -8.51 -44.67 -5.88
C SER A 1028 -7.99 -45.24 -7.20
N LEU A 1029 -6.66 -45.29 -7.37
CA LEU A 1029 -6.02 -45.81 -8.57
C LEU A 1029 -5.63 -47.29 -8.39
N PRO A 1030 -5.78 -48.14 -9.42
CA PRO A 1030 -5.29 -49.51 -9.40
C PRO A 1030 -3.76 -49.59 -9.17
N PRO A 1031 -3.26 -50.73 -8.64
CA PRO A 1031 -1.81 -50.97 -8.52
C PRO A 1031 -1.07 -50.75 -9.84
N GLY A 1032 0.10 -50.11 -9.79
CA GLY A 1032 0.92 -49.82 -10.97
C GLY A 1032 0.60 -48.50 -11.70
N ILE A 1033 -0.37 -47.73 -11.21
CA ILE A 1033 -0.68 -46.38 -11.69
C ILE A 1033 -0.44 -45.36 -10.58
N ASN A 1034 0.38 -44.35 -10.85
CA ASN A 1034 0.79 -43.36 -9.86
C ASN A 1034 -0.02 -42.08 -10.00
N ARG A 1035 -0.32 -41.44 -8.86
CA ARG A 1035 -0.86 -40.08 -8.82
C ARG A 1035 0.29 -39.11 -8.60
N VAL A 1036 0.42 -38.13 -9.49
CA VAL A 1036 1.38 -37.04 -9.32
C VAL A 1036 0.63 -35.80 -8.83
N GLY A 1037 0.95 -35.38 -7.61
CA GLY A 1037 0.38 -34.19 -6.99
C GLY A 1037 0.97 -32.92 -7.59
N VAL A 1038 0.12 -31.94 -7.89
CA VAL A 1038 0.54 -30.60 -8.31
C VAL A 1038 0.75 -29.75 -7.04
N PRO A 1039 1.92 -29.14 -6.83
CA PRO A 1039 2.15 -28.22 -5.73
C PRO A 1039 1.18 -27.03 -5.78
N SER A 1040 0.72 -26.57 -4.62
CA SER A 1040 -0.23 -25.46 -4.51
C SER A 1040 0.24 -24.16 -5.18
N HIS A 1041 1.54 -23.88 -5.19
CA HIS A 1041 2.09 -22.70 -5.86
C HIS A 1041 2.00 -22.80 -7.40
N ALA A 1042 2.10 -24.00 -7.97
CA ALA A 1042 2.01 -24.22 -9.41
C ALA A 1042 0.58 -24.10 -9.92
N THR A 1043 -0.43 -24.24 -9.04
CA THR A 1043 -1.84 -24.09 -9.41
C THR A 1043 -2.33 -22.63 -9.46
N LEU A 1044 -1.49 -21.66 -9.08
CA LEU A 1044 -1.89 -20.24 -9.00
C LEU A 1044 -2.03 -19.56 -10.37
N SER A 1045 -1.42 -20.12 -11.42
CA SER A 1045 -1.48 -19.60 -12.79
C SER A 1045 -1.12 -20.68 -13.81
N TYR A 1046 -1.55 -20.49 -15.06
CA TYR A 1046 -1.17 -21.41 -16.14
C TYR A 1046 0.35 -21.42 -16.41
N PRO A 1047 1.06 -20.26 -16.48
CA PRO A 1047 2.53 -20.28 -16.58
C PRO A 1047 3.22 -20.97 -15.39
N GLY A 1048 2.69 -20.82 -14.17
CA GLY A 1048 3.19 -21.53 -13.00
C GLY A 1048 3.05 -23.05 -13.12
N PHE A 1049 1.91 -23.51 -13.64
CA PHE A 1049 1.67 -24.92 -13.94
C PHE A 1049 2.64 -25.45 -14.99
N VAL A 1050 2.84 -24.71 -16.10
CA VAL A 1050 3.77 -25.10 -17.16
C VAL A 1050 5.21 -25.19 -16.63
N ASN A 1051 5.66 -24.21 -15.84
CA ASN A 1051 7.00 -24.22 -15.24
C ASN A 1051 7.21 -25.42 -14.28
N TRP A 1052 6.20 -25.78 -13.49
CA TRP A 1052 6.26 -27.00 -12.71
C TRP A 1052 6.31 -28.24 -13.61
N LEU A 1053 5.44 -28.30 -14.62
CA LEU A 1053 5.33 -29.46 -15.50
C LEU A 1053 6.63 -29.73 -16.28
N THR A 1054 7.37 -28.69 -16.69
CA THR A 1054 8.67 -28.83 -17.37
C THR A 1054 9.82 -29.21 -16.43
N THR A 1055 9.65 -29.06 -15.11
CA THR A 1055 10.70 -29.32 -14.11
C THR A 1055 10.52 -30.63 -13.35
N VAL A 1056 9.32 -31.21 -13.32
CA VAL A 1056 9.07 -32.53 -12.72
C VAL A 1056 9.77 -33.63 -13.52
N ARG A 1057 10.73 -34.32 -12.90
CA ARG A 1057 11.32 -35.57 -13.42
C ARG A 1057 10.67 -36.76 -12.74
N PRO A 1058 10.26 -37.79 -13.50
CA PRO A 1058 11.00 -38.34 -14.63
C PRO A 1058 10.30 -38.13 -15.99
N GLY A 1059 11.07 -37.81 -17.03
CA GLY A 1059 10.52 -37.53 -18.37
C GLY A 1059 9.55 -38.63 -18.84
N TRP A 1060 8.43 -38.21 -19.44
CA TRP A 1060 7.48 -39.12 -20.07
C TRP A 1060 7.87 -39.36 -21.53
N HIS A 1061 7.31 -40.41 -22.13
CA HIS A 1061 7.44 -40.66 -23.57
C HIS A 1061 6.17 -40.28 -24.33
N VAL A 1062 5.01 -40.60 -23.74
CA VAL A 1062 3.72 -40.49 -24.40
C VAL A 1062 2.69 -39.87 -23.47
N GLY A 1063 1.99 -38.85 -23.98
CA GLY A 1063 0.83 -38.25 -23.36
C GLY A 1063 -0.47 -38.87 -23.86
N LEU A 1064 -1.40 -39.12 -22.94
CA LEU A 1064 -2.70 -39.73 -23.23
C LEU A 1064 -3.82 -38.68 -23.16
N ALA A 1065 -4.56 -38.52 -24.25
CA ALA A 1065 -5.70 -37.60 -24.38
C ALA A 1065 -7.01 -38.35 -24.69
N PRO A 1066 -7.54 -39.14 -23.73
CA PRO A 1066 -8.84 -39.77 -23.90
C PRO A 1066 -9.96 -38.73 -23.90
N LEU A 1067 -10.98 -38.96 -24.72
CA LEU A 1067 -12.15 -38.10 -24.80
C LEU A 1067 -13.39 -38.89 -25.30
N LEU A 1068 -14.45 -38.92 -24.49
CA LEU A 1068 -15.70 -39.58 -24.85
C LEU A 1068 -16.44 -38.85 -25.97
N ASP A 1069 -17.17 -39.60 -26.79
CA ASP A 1069 -18.00 -39.03 -27.84
C ASP A 1069 -19.35 -38.53 -27.31
N ASN A 1070 -19.46 -37.21 -27.14
CA ASN A 1070 -20.72 -36.53 -26.81
C ASN A 1070 -20.73 -35.10 -27.37
N GLY A 1071 -21.91 -34.45 -27.41
CA GLY A 1071 -22.08 -33.12 -28.00
C GLY A 1071 -21.13 -32.05 -27.43
N PHE A 1072 -20.91 -32.04 -26.12
CA PHE A 1072 -20.00 -31.11 -25.45
C PHE A 1072 -18.53 -31.36 -25.87
N ASN A 1073 -18.09 -32.62 -25.85
CA ASN A 1073 -16.72 -33.01 -26.18
C ASN A 1073 -16.38 -32.83 -27.67
N ARG A 1074 -17.36 -32.92 -28.58
CA ARG A 1074 -17.16 -32.66 -30.02
C ARG A 1074 -16.78 -31.21 -30.33
N ALA A 1075 -17.13 -30.27 -29.47
CA ALA A 1075 -16.85 -28.85 -29.64
C ALA A 1075 -15.57 -28.37 -28.90
N LYS A 1076 -14.97 -29.22 -28.05
CA LYS A 1076 -13.74 -28.91 -27.30
C LYS A 1076 -12.55 -28.65 -28.22
N SER A 1077 -11.52 -28.03 -27.66
CA SER A 1077 -10.24 -27.80 -28.32
C SER A 1077 -9.19 -28.88 -27.97
N ALA A 1078 -8.15 -29.00 -28.80
CA ALA A 1078 -7.10 -30.02 -28.67
C ALA A 1078 -5.95 -29.60 -27.73
N ILE A 1079 -6.20 -28.79 -26.70
CA ILE A 1079 -5.15 -28.21 -25.83
C ILE A 1079 -4.24 -29.29 -25.24
N LYS A 1080 -4.79 -30.40 -24.73
CA LYS A 1080 -3.96 -31.48 -24.14
C LYS A 1080 -2.93 -32.04 -25.13
N ALA A 1081 -3.30 -32.17 -26.41
CA ALA A 1081 -2.38 -32.62 -27.44
C ALA A 1081 -1.28 -31.58 -27.71
N LEU A 1082 -1.62 -30.30 -27.64
CA LEU A 1082 -0.64 -29.20 -27.75
C LEU A 1082 0.33 -29.21 -26.56
N ASP A 1083 -0.17 -29.37 -25.32
CA ASP A 1083 0.68 -29.41 -24.12
C ASP A 1083 1.68 -30.56 -24.18
N TYR A 1084 1.22 -31.76 -24.54
CA TYR A 1084 2.08 -32.94 -24.69
C TYR A 1084 3.11 -32.75 -25.81
N ALA A 1085 2.71 -32.22 -26.96
CA ALA A 1085 3.62 -31.96 -28.05
C ALA A 1085 4.63 -30.85 -27.73
N ALA A 1086 4.22 -29.83 -26.95
CA ALA A 1086 5.12 -28.82 -26.41
C ALA A 1086 6.15 -29.46 -25.46
N LEU A 1087 5.77 -30.45 -24.65
CA LEU A 1087 6.71 -31.28 -23.87
C LEU A 1087 7.53 -32.25 -24.73
N GLY A 1088 7.34 -32.31 -26.05
CA GLY A 1088 8.03 -33.27 -26.91
C GLY A 1088 7.57 -34.72 -26.73
N LEU A 1089 6.40 -34.94 -26.16
CA LEU A 1089 5.81 -36.27 -25.97
C LEU A 1089 5.06 -36.70 -27.23
N GLY A 1090 5.14 -37.98 -27.57
CA GLY A 1090 4.21 -38.57 -28.52
C GLY A 1090 2.78 -38.49 -27.96
N VAL A 1091 1.77 -38.32 -28.82
CA VAL A 1091 0.38 -38.16 -28.38
C VAL A 1091 -0.45 -39.36 -28.80
N LEU A 1092 -1.09 -40.03 -27.84
CA LEU A 1092 -2.25 -40.87 -28.15
C LEU A 1092 -3.53 -40.12 -27.79
N ALA A 1093 -4.42 -39.97 -28.76
CA ALA A 1093 -5.69 -39.29 -28.54
C ALA A 1093 -6.85 -40.16 -29.02
N SER A 1094 -8.01 -39.93 -28.42
CA SER A 1094 -9.27 -40.49 -28.89
C SER A 1094 -9.55 -40.12 -30.35
N ASP A 1095 -10.10 -41.03 -31.16
CA ASP A 1095 -10.56 -40.71 -32.52
C ASP A 1095 -11.84 -39.87 -32.45
N MET A 1096 -11.65 -38.57 -32.32
CA MET A 1096 -12.70 -37.57 -32.14
C MET A 1096 -12.53 -36.41 -33.13
N PRO A 1097 -13.62 -35.74 -33.54
CA PRO A 1097 -13.54 -34.59 -34.46
C PRO A 1097 -12.56 -33.49 -34.03
N VAL A 1098 -12.38 -33.26 -32.73
CA VAL A 1098 -11.42 -32.30 -32.18
C VAL A 1098 -9.96 -32.65 -32.47
N PHE A 1099 -9.63 -33.93 -32.58
CA PHE A 1099 -8.24 -34.39 -32.76
C PHE A 1099 -7.89 -34.66 -34.22
N ARG A 1100 -8.88 -34.91 -35.09
CA ARG A 1100 -8.66 -35.12 -36.54
C ARG A 1100 -8.11 -33.85 -37.19
N GLY A 1101 -7.00 -33.99 -37.93
CA GLY A 1101 -6.26 -32.86 -38.50
C GLY A 1101 -5.57 -31.94 -37.49
N SER A 1102 -5.56 -32.31 -36.19
CA SER A 1102 -4.75 -31.64 -35.16
C SER A 1102 -3.37 -32.29 -35.05
N ILE A 1103 -2.53 -31.78 -34.13
CA ILE A 1103 -1.22 -32.38 -33.85
C ILE A 1103 -1.28 -33.85 -33.39
N ALA A 1104 -2.43 -34.31 -32.88
CA ALA A 1104 -2.66 -35.69 -32.49
C ALA A 1104 -2.95 -36.65 -33.67
N ASP A 1105 -3.13 -36.11 -34.87
CA ASP A 1105 -3.44 -36.84 -36.11
C ASP A 1105 -2.35 -36.54 -37.17
N GLY A 1106 -1.12 -37.00 -36.88
CA GLY A 1106 0.06 -36.64 -37.68
C GLY A 1106 1.37 -37.23 -37.16
N PRO A 1107 2.54 -36.71 -37.57
CA PRO A 1107 3.85 -37.27 -37.20
C PRO A 1107 4.13 -37.35 -35.69
N ALA A 1108 3.41 -36.55 -34.90
CA ALA A 1108 3.55 -36.42 -33.46
C ALA A 1108 2.53 -37.25 -32.65
N GLY A 1109 1.53 -37.85 -33.31
CA GLY A 1109 0.42 -38.47 -32.60
C GLY A 1109 -0.37 -39.49 -33.40
N ARG A 1110 -1.17 -40.29 -32.69
CA ARG A 1110 -2.02 -41.31 -33.28
C ARG A 1110 -3.39 -41.31 -32.63
N LEU A 1111 -4.42 -41.39 -33.48
CA LEU A 1111 -5.80 -41.53 -33.05
C LEU A 1111 -6.14 -42.99 -32.71
N VAL A 1112 -6.91 -43.17 -31.64
CA VAL A 1112 -7.30 -44.46 -31.08
C VAL A 1112 -8.81 -44.51 -30.92
N ALA A 1113 -9.44 -45.59 -31.36
CA ALA A 1113 -10.89 -45.76 -31.19
C ALA A 1113 -11.30 -45.64 -29.70
N ASN A 1114 -12.51 -45.10 -29.46
CA ASN A 1114 -13.03 -44.76 -28.13
C ASN A 1114 -13.49 -45.98 -27.32
N ASP A 1115 -12.63 -46.98 -27.16
CA ASP A 1115 -12.88 -48.16 -26.35
C ASP A 1115 -11.60 -48.71 -25.72
N HIS A 1116 -11.72 -49.31 -24.53
CA HIS A 1116 -10.56 -49.80 -23.77
C HIS A 1116 -9.72 -50.86 -24.51
N ARG A 1117 -10.29 -51.62 -25.46
CA ARG A 1117 -9.55 -52.67 -26.18
C ARG A 1117 -8.61 -52.06 -27.21
N ALA A 1118 -9.08 -51.07 -27.97
CA ALA A 1118 -8.26 -50.31 -28.90
C ALA A 1118 -7.13 -49.54 -28.17
N TRP A 1119 -7.43 -48.93 -27.02
CA TRP A 1119 -6.42 -48.28 -26.19
C TRP A 1119 -5.36 -49.25 -25.67
N TYR A 1120 -5.76 -50.41 -25.18
CA TYR A 1120 -4.79 -51.44 -24.77
C TYR A 1120 -3.93 -51.92 -25.95
N ALA A 1121 -4.52 -52.13 -27.14
CA ALA A 1121 -3.76 -52.53 -28.33
C ALA A 1121 -2.72 -51.47 -28.74
N ALA A 1122 -3.10 -50.18 -28.74
CA ALA A 1122 -2.18 -49.08 -29.06
C ALA A 1122 -1.04 -48.95 -28.04
N LEU A 1123 -1.37 -49.08 -26.74
CA LEU A 1123 -0.39 -48.97 -25.66
C LEU A 1123 0.57 -50.16 -25.62
N SER A 1124 0.06 -51.39 -25.74
CA SER A 1124 0.89 -52.61 -25.75
C SER A 1124 1.79 -52.69 -26.99
N TRP A 1125 1.34 -52.17 -28.15
CA TRP A 1125 2.20 -51.99 -29.32
C TRP A 1125 3.39 -51.08 -29.00
N MET A 1126 3.15 -49.93 -28.37
CA MET A 1126 4.25 -49.03 -27.98
C MET A 1126 5.20 -49.64 -26.96
N VAL A 1127 4.75 -50.54 -26.08
CA VAL A 1127 5.66 -51.28 -25.18
C VAL A 1127 6.59 -52.21 -25.98
N ARG A 1128 6.06 -52.86 -27.02
CA ARG A 1128 6.77 -53.88 -27.84
C ARG A 1128 7.64 -53.29 -28.95
N ASP A 1129 7.41 -52.04 -29.36
CA ASP A 1129 8.11 -51.39 -30.48
C ASP A 1129 8.81 -50.08 -30.07
N PRO A 1130 10.09 -50.14 -29.65
CA PRO A 1130 10.87 -48.95 -29.29
C PRO A 1130 11.11 -47.97 -30.44
N ALA A 1131 11.12 -48.43 -31.69
CA ALA A 1131 11.33 -47.56 -32.86
C ALA A 1131 10.11 -46.69 -33.11
N ALA A 1132 8.91 -47.25 -32.94
CA ALA A 1132 7.67 -46.49 -32.95
C ALA A 1132 7.61 -45.42 -31.85
N ARG A 1133 8.09 -45.72 -30.64
CA ARG A 1133 8.21 -44.74 -29.54
C ARG A 1133 9.10 -43.57 -29.92
N ALA A 1134 10.28 -43.87 -30.49
CA ALA A 1134 11.26 -42.88 -30.92
C ALA A 1134 10.72 -41.98 -32.05
N SER A 1135 9.97 -42.57 -32.99
CA SER A 1135 9.39 -41.86 -34.12
C SER A 1135 8.31 -40.85 -33.67
N LEU A 1136 7.44 -41.21 -32.73
CA LEU A 1136 6.38 -40.31 -32.24
C LEU A 1136 6.96 -39.16 -31.40
N ALA A 1137 7.97 -39.44 -30.57
CA ALA A 1137 8.59 -38.41 -29.73
C ALA A 1137 9.46 -37.42 -30.54
N SER A 1138 10.21 -37.89 -31.55
CA SER A 1138 11.15 -37.05 -32.29
C SER A 1138 10.48 -35.96 -33.14
N GLY A 1139 9.23 -36.19 -33.59
CA GLY A 1139 8.45 -35.22 -34.37
C GLY A 1139 7.57 -34.27 -33.55
N ALA A 1140 7.32 -34.57 -32.27
CA ALA A 1140 6.30 -33.88 -31.47
C ALA A 1140 6.56 -32.38 -31.27
N ARG A 1141 7.77 -32.03 -30.82
CA ARG A 1141 8.13 -30.63 -30.58
C ARG A 1141 8.18 -29.81 -31.87
N GLN A 1142 8.65 -30.41 -32.97
CA GLN A 1142 8.67 -29.75 -34.28
C GLN A 1142 7.26 -29.49 -34.80
N ALA A 1143 6.36 -30.47 -34.67
CA ALA A 1143 4.95 -30.29 -35.02
C ALA A 1143 4.29 -29.18 -34.18
N PHE A 1144 4.61 -29.09 -32.88
CA PHE A 1144 4.13 -28.02 -32.02
C PHE A 1144 4.60 -26.64 -32.52
N LEU A 1145 5.90 -26.48 -32.79
CA LEU A 1145 6.44 -25.22 -33.29
C LEU A 1145 5.82 -24.83 -34.65
N ALA A 1146 5.58 -25.81 -35.52
CA ALA A 1146 5.07 -25.59 -36.87
C ALA A 1146 3.55 -25.36 -36.96
N GLN A 1147 2.74 -25.76 -35.97
CA GLN A 1147 1.28 -25.72 -36.05
C GLN A 1147 0.59 -25.17 -34.79
N GLY A 1148 1.19 -25.36 -33.61
CA GLY A 1148 0.58 -25.11 -32.31
C GLY A 1148 1.11 -23.90 -31.54
N SER A 1149 2.20 -23.27 -32.01
CA SER A 1149 2.83 -22.12 -31.35
C SER A 1149 2.12 -20.80 -31.66
N LEU A 1150 2.19 -19.83 -30.73
CA LEU A 1150 1.71 -18.48 -30.97
C LEU A 1150 2.53 -17.76 -32.03
N ALA A 1151 3.84 -17.96 -32.09
CA ALA A 1151 4.68 -17.42 -33.16
C ALA A 1151 4.19 -17.82 -34.56
N MET A 1152 3.80 -19.09 -34.75
CA MET A 1152 3.25 -19.55 -36.03
C MET A 1152 1.90 -18.89 -36.35
N GLN A 1153 1.03 -18.77 -35.35
CA GLN A 1153 -0.31 -18.18 -35.51
C GLN A 1153 -0.30 -16.64 -35.53
N ALA A 1154 0.86 -16.01 -35.39
CA ALA A 1154 0.95 -14.58 -35.10
C ALA A 1154 0.30 -13.70 -36.17
N ARG A 1155 0.60 -13.96 -37.45
CA ARG A 1155 0.07 -13.18 -38.58
C ARG A 1155 -1.45 -13.23 -38.66
N GLU A 1156 -2.04 -14.42 -38.50
CA GLU A 1156 -3.50 -14.61 -38.58
C GLU A 1156 -4.21 -13.93 -37.40
N ARG A 1157 -3.65 -14.06 -36.19
CA ARG A 1157 -4.20 -13.41 -34.99
C ARG A 1157 -4.10 -11.89 -35.05
N GLN A 1158 -2.97 -11.35 -35.50
CA GLN A 1158 -2.80 -9.90 -35.66
C GLN A 1158 -3.77 -9.34 -36.71
N ALA A 1159 -3.98 -10.06 -37.81
CA ALA A 1159 -4.98 -9.70 -38.82
C ALA A 1159 -6.40 -9.70 -38.24
N ALA A 1160 -6.75 -10.69 -37.40
CA ALA A 1160 -8.05 -10.76 -36.75
C ALA A 1160 -8.31 -9.57 -35.82
N TRP A 1161 -7.33 -9.19 -34.98
CA TRP A 1161 -7.44 -7.99 -34.13
C TRP A 1161 -7.55 -6.71 -34.95
N THR A 1162 -6.73 -6.58 -36.01
CA THR A 1162 -6.75 -5.40 -36.89
C THR A 1162 -8.07 -5.24 -37.64
N ALA A 1163 -8.72 -6.36 -38.01
CA ALA A 1163 -10.01 -6.34 -38.67
C ALA A 1163 -11.12 -5.74 -37.79
N LEU A 1164 -11.10 -6.02 -36.47
CA LEU A 1164 -12.05 -5.44 -35.51
C LEU A 1164 -11.93 -3.91 -35.46
N LEU A 1165 -10.71 -3.37 -35.45
CA LEU A 1165 -10.47 -1.92 -35.45
C LEU A 1165 -10.91 -1.21 -36.73
N ARG A 1166 -10.73 -1.87 -37.89
CA ARG A 1166 -11.14 -1.27 -39.18
C ARG A 1166 -12.65 -1.10 -39.29
N ARG A 1167 -13.43 -2.02 -38.70
CA ARG A 1167 -14.90 -1.91 -38.66
C ARG A 1167 -15.37 -0.70 -37.87
N GLN A 1168 -14.78 -0.49 -36.68
CA GLN A 1168 -15.05 0.67 -35.84
C GLN A 1168 -14.92 2.00 -36.59
N ARG A 1169 -13.87 2.16 -37.42
CA ARG A 1169 -13.61 3.39 -38.19
C ARG A 1169 -14.57 3.63 -39.36
N ILE A 1170 -15.16 2.57 -39.92
CA ILE A 1170 -16.14 2.67 -41.02
C ILE A 1170 -17.52 3.03 -40.45
N GLU A 1171 -17.90 2.44 -39.31
CA GLU A 1171 -19.20 2.70 -38.65
C GLU A 1171 -19.27 4.05 -37.93
N THR A 1172 -18.13 4.67 -37.58
CA THR A 1172 -18.07 6.02 -37.02
C THR A 1172 -18.01 7.13 -38.08
N ALA A 1173 -17.71 6.77 -39.34
CA ALA A 1173 -17.66 7.70 -40.48
C ALA A 1173 -18.96 7.73 -41.32
N ALA A 1174 -19.86 6.77 -41.10
CA ALA A 1174 -21.21 6.70 -41.64
C ALA A 1174 -22.23 7.20 -40.61
#